data_AF-A0A1I7RJ05-F1
#
_entry.id   AF-A0A1I7RJ05-F1
#
_cell.length_a   1.000
_cell.length_b   1.000
_cell.length_c   1.000
_cell.angle_alpha   90.00
_cell.angle_beta   90.00
_cell.angle_gamma   90.00
#
_symmetry.space_group_name_H-M   'P 1'
#
loop_
_entity.id
_entity.type
_entity.pdbx_description
1 polymer ?
#
loop_
_entity_poly.entity_id
_entity_poly.type
_entity_poly.pdbx_seq_one_letter_code
_entity_poly.pdbx_strand_id
1 'polypeptide(L)'
;MNSVNLDKLTTQDAFFVVQELDELPVFDDQPSIEANSAQISVQTSFDTNFQDREAFVTGVSKYIEEATRHGVFNDMLAEGFQHAANLYTWRCISRSVPTVQSNDDPARNAINQRVCQVLGPHIDKLFEFMEFTNKAINRFCDEIARLCHPEKRKDFVSESYLMTLGKFLNMLVVLDELKNMKASIKNDMSTFKRATQALQSNGMEMMSFQKVHDLSLFLATQHKVKENLKERLVQIEGFEDVLADVINICVYFFENQIYITADEKHMFVKVIAFSLFLIDGNGDNVKKLDQSKRLSIQKLDKLLKTLEAVPLFGDMQIQPFSFVKRSQFYNPSKWPLCSSLSNTCHINILEKVRVTRKHHDEFVTHLARIKNDMTIVEPDQPRTDEENKEITELCLNGLRLLCDWTSSVIELVSWKLDNPAKPETHPECPPESASYARATTYNYTPSEKAALVEMIAMIKGVQLQLSRLEADFATPIRKHIYAEVQDFVQLTLREPLHKAVKHKKDMISTIINSIIDTCADASNLTMSKSMEFSSKKKSKKEQSQSLSDLSSKRRREVPPSSTQLYLTRTMLESLVSEKSGGRRLRKDIDPKHLEKMFLFLRQSYYWPCLLSFSQTLANCCDLSQFWFREFYLEMSMGEQIQFPIEMSIPWILTDYVLTSQDPSLMECLLYQLDLYNDAAAYSLSKFRKQHLYDEVEAEVNLCFDQFVFKLSEAVFQHYKQLAASMLLDKGFKADCTRMGITLRTPPAARFETLLKQRHVQLLGRSIDLNRLISQRIDVALARSLDVAISRFESEGLWYIVPLDAMIETNRLCHHLLSEHLHSLADFDDMLTEANHQVNSTNGRTTLHIFNEMSGDLMPNYYYNSFTQRFVKGRLRYRNEPHRDKPPSVPPVFEFGSKSLNAAFANICAMHKNYIGLTHFATMAKFMGYQGIATVIDEMLMLARQIIDEQIKPHVRILYNLSPKILKLPRYDYGAEAILQYYLQPAKSIVAYEPLKKEFAQGLRELGNLITFCLQLESGLGKEDMIDLFNSAPFTKCIPKPPFKCEWV
;
A
#
# COMPACT_ATOMS: atom_id res chain seq x y z
N MET A 1 23.18 33.98 19.25
CA MET A 1 22.67 35.35 19.54
C MET A 1 23.85 36.31 19.55
N ASN A 2 24.16 36.90 18.39
CA ASN A 2 25.10 38.02 18.28
C ASN A 2 24.26 39.31 18.27
N SER A 3 24.64 40.29 19.07
CA SER A 3 24.01 41.62 19.12
C SER A 3 24.18 42.33 17.77
N VAL A 4 23.12 42.37 16.96
CA VAL A 4 23.08 43.17 15.74
C VAL A 4 22.81 44.62 16.12
N ASN A 5 23.69 45.52 15.71
CA ASN A 5 23.55 46.97 15.84
C ASN A 5 22.31 47.43 15.05
N LEU A 6 21.30 47.96 15.74
CA LEU A 6 19.99 48.35 15.17
C LEU A 6 20.03 49.61 14.28
N ASP A 7 21.13 50.38 14.25
CA ASP A 7 21.20 51.69 13.58
C ASP A 7 21.58 51.65 12.08
N LYS A 8 21.65 50.45 11.46
CA LYS A 8 21.99 50.30 10.02
C LYS A 8 21.17 49.21 9.30
N LEU A 9 19.94 48.94 9.70
CA LEU A 9 19.04 48.09 8.90
C LEU A 9 18.47 48.90 7.73
N THR A 10 18.86 48.55 6.51
CA THR A 10 18.24 49.12 5.30
C THR A 10 16.90 48.43 5.03
N THR A 11 16.01 49.08 4.27
CA THR A 11 14.76 48.46 3.80
C THR A 11 15.00 47.20 2.98
N GLN A 12 16.16 47.07 2.33
CA GLN A 12 16.55 45.85 1.62
C GLN A 12 16.85 44.69 2.57
N ASP A 13 17.51 44.93 3.71
CA ASP A 13 17.77 43.90 4.71
C ASP A 13 16.46 43.39 5.34
N ALA A 14 15.49 44.30 5.58
CA ALA A 14 14.16 43.92 6.06
C ALA A 14 13.38 43.10 5.00
N PHE A 15 13.50 43.44 3.72
CA PHE A 15 12.93 42.64 2.63
C PHE A 15 13.56 41.26 2.53
N PHE A 16 14.87 41.15 2.75
CA PHE A 16 15.60 39.88 2.73
C PHE A 16 15.13 38.96 3.87
N VAL A 17 14.93 39.49 5.07
CA VAL A 17 14.36 38.73 6.21
C VAL A 17 12.91 38.30 5.95
N VAL A 18 12.10 39.13 5.28
CA VAL A 18 10.73 38.75 4.88
C VAL A 18 10.76 37.68 3.78
N GLN A 19 11.69 37.74 2.84
CA GLN A 19 11.90 36.66 1.86
C GLN A 19 12.35 35.36 2.53
N GLU A 20 13.24 35.40 3.52
CA GLU A 20 13.62 34.21 4.30
C GLU A 20 12.42 33.62 5.08
N LEU A 21 11.46 34.45 5.51
CA LEU A 21 10.21 34.00 6.14
C LEU A 21 9.24 33.37 5.13
N ASP A 22 9.16 33.88 3.89
CA ASP A 22 8.38 33.27 2.81
C ASP A 22 9.05 31.96 2.30
N GLU A 23 10.36 31.84 2.45
CA GLU A 23 11.15 30.64 2.10
C GLU A 23 11.22 29.60 3.24
N LEU A 24 10.73 29.93 4.44
CA LEU A 24 10.71 29.00 5.57
C LEU A 24 9.75 27.84 5.25
N PRO A 25 10.26 26.60 5.11
CA PRO A 25 9.41 25.46 4.79
C PRO A 25 8.39 25.26 5.92
N VAL A 26 7.11 25.37 5.59
CA VAL A 26 6.03 24.88 6.46
C VAL A 26 6.12 23.37 6.44
N PHE A 27 6.72 22.79 7.48
CA PHE A 27 6.77 21.35 7.63
C PHE A 27 5.37 20.85 7.96
N ASP A 28 4.90 19.92 7.13
CA ASP A 28 3.73 19.13 7.45
C ASP A 28 4.10 18.12 8.56
N ASP A 29 3.39 18.18 9.68
CA ASP A 29 3.60 17.30 10.85
C ASP A 29 3.09 15.86 10.62
N GLN A 30 2.58 15.54 9.43
CA GLN A 30 2.09 14.22 9.06
C GLN A 30 3.23 13.17 9.02
N PRO A 31 3.07 12.00 9.67
CA PRO A 31 3.99 10.88 9.55
C PRO A 31 4.09 10.36 8.11
N SER A 32 5.32 10.14 7.62
CA SER A 32 5.59 9.65 6.27
C SER A 32 5.43 8.13 6.17
N ILE A 33 4.18 7.66 6.07
CA ILE A 33 3.80 6.24 5.89
C ILE A 33 3.10 5.96 4.56
N GLU A 34 3.21 6.89 3.62
CA GLU A 34 2.68 6.77 2.26
C GLU A 34 3.79 6.53 1.26
N ALA A 35 3.45 5.97 0.11
CA ALA A 35 4.38 5.83 -1.00
C ALA A 35 4.57 7.14 -1.76
N ASN A 36 5.42 7.12 -2.79
CA ASN A 36 5.63 8.29 -3.64
C ASN A 36 4.39 8.61 -4.47
N SER A 37 3.78 9.77 -4.24
CA SER A 37 2.65 10.24 -5.02
C SER A 37 3.09 10.63 -6.43
N ALA A 38 2.73 9.81 -7.42
CA ALA A 38 2.99 10.15 -8.82
C ALA A 38 1.99 11.22 -9.28
N GLN A 39 2.40 12.50 -9.28
CA GLN A 39 1.67 13.54 -10.00
C GLN A 39 1.74 13.26 -11.51
N ILE A 40 0.78 13.76 -12.29
CA ILE A 40 0.88 13.80 -13.76
C ILE A 40 2.10 14.68 -14.09
N SER A 41 3.27 14.04 -14.24
CA SER A 41 4.53 14.71 -14.51
C SER A 41 4.88 14.57 -15.98
N VAL A 42 5.21 15.70 -16.60
CA VAL A 42 5.79 15.72 -17.95
C VAL A 42 7.29 15.56 -17.78
N GLN A 43 7.79 14.34 -17.99
CA GLN A 43 9.22 14.08 -17.98
C GLN A 43 9.83 14.44 -19.33
N THR A 44 10.84 15.30 -19.32
CA THR A 44 11.63 15.62 -20.51
C THR A 44 12.69 14.54 -20.72
N SER A 45 12.51 13.68 -21.72
CA SER A 45 13.57 12.78 -22.16
C SER A 45 14.58 13.53 -23.03
N PHE A 46 15.84 13.52 -22.62
CA PHE A 46 16.95 14.04 -23.43
C PHE A 46 17.55 12.98 -24.37
N ASP A 47 17.00 11.76 -24.40
CA ASP A 47 17.44 10.74 -25.33
C ASP A 47 16.87 11.00 -26.74
N THR A 48 17.76 11.24 -27.69
CA THR A 48 17.44 11.57 -29.09
C THR A 48 17.28 10.34 -29.98
N ASN A 49 17.42 9.11 -29.45
CA ASN A 49 17.48 7.87 -30.24
C ASN A 49 18.46 7.96 -31.42
N PHE A 50 19.63 8.57 -31.18
CA PHE A 50 20.70 8.76 -32.15
C PHE A 50 20.38 9.65 -33.37
N GLN A 51 19.41 10.56 -33.27
CA GLN A 51 19.09 11.51 -34.36
C GLN A 51 20.21 12.51 -34.65
N ASP A 52 20.96 12.93 -33.63
CA ASP A 52 22.07 13.89 -33.67
C ASP A 52 23.43 13.25 -34.02
N ARG A 53 23.46 11.96 -34.38
CA ARG A 53 24.69 11.22 -34.72
C ARG A 53 25.51 11.85 -35.85
N GLU A 54 24.88 12.58 -36.76
CA GLU A 54 25.54 13.27 -37.88
C GLU A 54 26.40 14.45 -37.43
N ALA A 55 26.22 14.95 -36.20
CA ALA A 55 27.06 15.99 -35.63
C ALA A 55 28.46 15.48 -35.21
N PHE A 56 28.64 14.17 -35.05
CA PHE A 56 29.86 13.54 -34.50
C PHE A 56 30.67 12.78 -35.56
N VAL A 57 30.69 13.24 -36.82
CA VAL A 57 31.41 12.58 -37.92
C VAL A 57 32.93 12.75 -37.74
N THR A 58 33.53 11.91 -36.90
CA THR A 58 34.98 11.83 -36.71
C THR A 58 35.43 10.42 -37.09
N GLY A 59 36.00 10.28 -38.29
CA GLY A 59 36.91 9.19 -38.67
C GLY A 59 36.35 7.80 -39.00
N VAL A 60 35.23 7.32 -38.42
CA VAL A 60 34.77 5.93 -38.61
C VAL A 60 33.26 5.81 -38.85
N SER A 61 32.85 5.77 -40.13
CA SER A 61 31.43 5.68 -40.56
C SER A 61 30.67 4.44 -40.06
N LYS A 62 31.39 3.34 -39.76
CA LYS A 62 30.80 2.07 -39.30
C LYS A 62 29.92 2.24 -38.05
N TYR A 63 30.38 3.02 -37.06
CA TYR A 63 29.66 3.15 -35.78
C TYR A 63 28.38 3.98 -35.89
N ILE A 64 28.37 4.96 -36.80
CA ILE A 64 27.20 5.79 -37.12
C ILE A 64 26.14 4.95 -37.85
N GLU A 65 26.57 4.10 -38.77
CA GLU A 65 25.67 3.17 -39.47
C GLU A 65 25.05 2.15 -38.48
N GLU A 66 25.83 1.65 -37.52
CA GLU A 66 25.33 0.78 -36.44
C GLU A 66 24.32 1.51 -35.54
N ALA A 67 24.63 2.73 -35.09
CA ALA A 67 23.70 3.58 -34.34
C ALA A 67 22.38 3.84 -35.11
N THR A 68 22.47 3.99 -36.44
CA THR A 68 21.30 4.18 -37.31
C THR A 68 20.39 2.98 -37.32
N ARG A 69 20.98 1.79 -37.48
CA ARG A 69 20.21 0.54 -37.43
C ARG A 69 19.63 0.32 -36.04
N HIS A 70 20.40 0.60 -35.00
CA HIS A 70 19.97 0.50 -33.61
C HIS A 70 18.72 1.37 -33.34
N GLY A 71 18.74 2.63 -33.75
CA GLY A 71 17.60 3.54 -33.57
C GLY A 71 16.29 2.99 -34.18
N VAL A 72 16.37 2.40 -35.38
CA VAL A 72 15.22 1.75 -36.05
C VAL A 72 14.69 0.56 -35.24
N PHE A 73 15.57 -0.25 -34.65
CA PHE A 73 15.12 -1.36 -33.80
C PHE A 73 14.44 -0.86 -32.52
N ASN A 74 14.91 0.24 -31.93
CA ASN A 74 14.27 0.85 -30.76
C ASN A 74 12.84 1.33 -31.08
N ASP A 75 12.64 1.96 -32.23
CA ASP A 75 11.31 2.40 -32.67
C ASP A 75 10.37 1.20 -32.87
N MET A 76 10.85 0.12 -33.49
CA MET A 76 10.07 -1.11 -33.68
C MET A 76 9.77 -1.84 -32.36
N LEU A 77 10.66 -1.79 -31.37
CA LEU A 77 10.40 -2.32 -30.03
C LEU A 77 9.27 -1.55 -29.33
N ALA A 78 9.24 -0.23 -29.47
CA ALA A 78 8.17 0.61 -28.94
C ALA A 78 6.82 0.31 -29.63
N GLU A 79 6.81 0.18 -30.96
CA GLU A 79 5.63 -0.23 -31.74
C GLU A 79 5.13 -1.63 -31.33
N GLY A 80 6.05 -2.59 -31.18
CA GLY A 80 5.73 -3.95 -30.75
C GLY A 80 5.15 -4.03 -29.33
N PHE A 81 5.61 -3.19 -28.41
CA PHE A 81 5.00 -3.08 -27.08
C PHE A 81 3.54 -2.61 -27.17
N GLN A 82 3.22 -1.65 -28.04
CA GLN A 82 1.83 -1.19 -28.23
C GLN A 82 0.94 -2.30 -28.79
N HIS A 83 1.45 -3.13 -29.71
CA HIS A 83 0.72 -4.32 -30.16
C HIS A 83 0.54 -5.35 -29.03
N ALA A 84 1.56 -5.61 -28.21
CA ALA A 84 1.44 -6.52 -27.07
C ALA A 84 0.39 -6.03 -26.06
N ALA A 85 0.41 -4.73 -25.72
CA ALA A 85 -0.59 -4.10 -24.87
C ALA A 85 -2.00 -4.24 -25.46
N ASN A 86 -2.18 -4.00 -26.76
CA ASN A 86 -3.46 -4.16 -27.43
C ASN A 86 -3.96 -5.61 -27.41
N LEU A 87 -3.09 -6.60 -27.61
CA LEU A 87 -3.45 -8.02 -27.56
C LEU A 87 -3.83 -8.45 -26.14
N TYR A 88 -3.03 -8.09 -25.15
CA TYR A 88 -3.25 -8.43 -23.75
C TYR A 88 -4.57 -7.88 -23.22
N THR A 89 -4.85 -6.61 -23.51
CA THR A 89 -6.07 -5.90 -23.07
C THR A 89 -7.28 -6.13 -23.99
N TRP A 90 -7.16 -7.03 -24.97
CA TRP A 90 -8.27 -7.37 -25.85
C TRP A 90 -9.29 -8.25 -25.13
N ARG A 91 -10.48 -7.72 -24.88
CA ARG A 91 -11.65 -8.49 -24.42
C ARG A 91 -12.61 -8.76 -25.56
N CYS A 92 -13.28 -9.92 -25.51
CA CYS A 92 -14.14 -10.39 -26.59
C CYS A 92 -15.36 -9.48 -26.81
N ILE A 93 -15.41 -8.79 -27.94
CA ILE A 93 -16.55 -7.92 -28.30
C ILE A 93 -17.73 -8.77 -28.76
N SER A 94 -17.47 -9.88 -29.46
CA SER A 94 -18.51 -10.77 -30.00
C SER A 94 -19.39 -11.42 -28.93
N ARG A 95 -18.92 -11.54 -27.68
CA ARG A 95 -19.76 -11.97 -26.54
C ARG A 95 -20.87 -10.99 -26.18
N SER A 96 -20.68 -9.69 -26.48
CA SER A 96 -21.69 -8.65 -26.25
C SER A 96 -22.67 -8.49 -27.42
N VAL A 97 -22.43 -9.18 -28.54
CA VAL A 97 -23.28 -9.10 -29.73
C VAL A 97 -24.55 -9.94 -29.52
N PRO A 98 -25.76 -9.37 -29.72
CA PRO A 98 -27.01 -10.11 -29.56
C PRO A 98 -27.10 -11.27 -30.56
N THR A 99 -27.54 -12.44 -30.08
CA THR A 99 -27.71 -13.63 -30.91
C THR A 99 -29.00 -13.55 -31.72
N VAL A 100 -28.88 -13.66 -33.05
CA VAL A 100 -30.03 -13.71 -33.96
C VAL A 100 -30.57 -15.15 -33.97
N GLN A 101 -31.81 -15.34 -33.50
CA GLN A 101 -32.39 -16.69 -33.32
C GLN A 101 -32.93 -17.33 -34.62
N SER A 102 -33.27 -16.53 -35.64
CA SER A 102 -33.79 -17.04 -36.92
C SER A 102 -33.26 -16.26 -38.12
N ASN A 103 -33.20 -16.91 -39.28
CA ASN A 103 -32.69 -16.27 -40.50
C ASN A 103 -33.59 -15.14 -41.01
N ASP A 104 -34.87 -15.13 -40.62
CA ASP A 104 -35.92 -14.22 -41.10
C ASP A 104 -36.12 -12.99 -40.18
N ASP A 105 -35.27 -12.82 -39.17
CA ASP A 105 -35.34 -11.68 -38.25
C ASP A 105 -35.05 -10.36 -38.99
N PRO A 106 -35.98 -9.39 -39.03
CA PRO A 106 -35.77 -8.11 -39.69
C PRO A 106 -34.63 -7.29 -39.08
N ALA A 107 -34.27 -7.54 -37.82
CA ALA A 107 -33.15 -6.88 -37.15
C ALA A 107 -31.77 -7.43 -37.58
N ARG A 108 -31.71 -8.59 -38.25
CA ARG A 108 -30.46 -9.27 -38.61
C ARG A 108 -29.50 -8.39 -39.42
N ASN A 109 -30.02 -7.71 -40.46
CA ASN A 109 -29.20 -6.85 -41.31
C ASN A 109 -28.71 -5.62 -40.54
N ALA A 110 -29.55 -5.04 -39.68
CA ALA A 110 -29.17 -3.92 -38.83
C ALA A 110 -28.09 -4.32 -37.80
N ILE A 111 -28.23 -5.51 -37.18
CA ILE A 111 -27.24 -6.06 -36.25
C ILE A 111 -25.91 -6.31 -36.98
N ASN A 112 -25.93 -6.99 -38.13
CA ASN A 112 -24.70 -7.26 -38.90
C ASN A 112 -24.02 -5.96 -39.35
N GLN A 113 -24.78 -4.96 -39.79
CA GLN A 113 -24.23 -3.64 -40.15
C GLN A 113 -23.55 -2.99 -38.95
N ARG A 114 -24.16 -3.09 -37.76
CA ARG A 114 -23.58 -2.54 -36.54
C ARG A 114 -22.37 -3.33 -36.04
N VAL A 115 -22.37 -4.66 -36.18
CA VAL A 115 -21.22 -5.52 -35.92
C VAL A 115 -20.04 -5.11 -36.80
N CYS A 116 -20.25 -4.94 -38.11
CA CYS A 116 -19.18 -4.48 -39.01
C CYS A 116 -18.67 -3.08 -38.65
N GLN A 117 -19.55 -2.17 -38.22
CA GLN A 117 -19.16 -0.82 -37.82
C GLN A 117 -18.35 -0.79 -36.51
N VAL A 118 -18.71 -1.62 -35.52
CA VAL A 118 -18.01 -1.68 -34.23
C VAL A 118 -16.70 -2.46 -34.37
N LEU A 119 -16.74 -3.65 -34.99
CA LEU A 119 -15.55 -4.50 -35.11
C LEU A 119 -14.57 -4.01 -36.19
N GLY A 120 -15.01 -3.28 -37.22
CA GLY A 120 -14.16 -2.84 -38.33
C GLY A 120 -12.82 -2.21 -37.88
N PRO A 121 -12.85 -1.12 -37.08
CA PRO A 121 -11.63 -0.47 -36.58
C PRO A 121 -10.77 -1.38 -35.68
N HIS A 122 -11.36 -2.39 -35.04
CA HIS A 122 -10.62 -3.38 -34.26
C HIS A 122 -9.92 -4.41 -35.15
N ILE A 123 -10.60 -4.89 -36.20
CA ILE A 123 -9.99 -5.79 -37.19
C ILE A 123 -8.85 -5.10 -37.94
N ASP A 124 -8.95 -3.79 -38.21
CA ASP A 124 -7.85 -3.01 -38.80
C ASP A 124 -6.58 -3.06 -37.93
N LYS A 125 -6.71 -3.01 -36.60
CA LYS A 125 -5.57 -3.20 -35.67
C LYS A 125 -4.96 -4.60 -35.74
N LEU A 126 -5.75 -5.63 -36.07
CA LEU A 126 -5.25 -6.98 -36.27
C LEU A 126 -4.52 -7.12 -37.60
N PHE A 127 -4.95 -6.39 -38.63
CA PHE A 127 -4.22 -6.27 -39.89
C PHE A 127 -2.87 -5.58 -39.67
N GLU A 128 -2.86 -4.42 -38.99
CA GLU A 128 -1.64 -3.72 -38.60
C GLU A 128 -0.70 -4.64 -37.82
N PHE A 129 -1.23 -5.41 -36.86
CA PHE A 129 -0.45 -6.39 -36.11
C PHE A 129 0.17 -7.49 -37.01
N MET A 130 -0.62 -8.07 -37.93
CA MET A 130 -0.12 -9.09 -38.86
C MET A 130 0.97 -8.52 -39.78
N GLU A 131 0.76 -7.34 -40.36
CA GLU A 131 1.75 -6.66 -41.20
C GLU A 131 3.02 -6.32 -40.40
N PHE A 132 2.86 -5.81 -39.17
CA PHE A 132 3.96 -5.52 -38.26
C PHE A 132 4.78 -6.77 -37.96
N THR A 133 4.17 -7.90 -37.61
CA THR A 133 4.93 -9.14 -37.33
C THR A 133 5.74 -9.61 -38.54
N ASN A 134 5.19 -9.51 -39.75
CA ASN A 134 5.91 -9.89 -40.97
C ASN A 134 7.08 -8.95 -41.25
N LYS A 135 6.87 -7.64 -41.10
CA LYS A 135 7.89 -6.59 -41.21
C LYS A 135 9.00 -6.77 -40.17
N ALA A 136 8.63 -7.04 -38.92
CA ALA A 136 9.54 -7.26 -37.80
C ALA A 136 10.41 -8.50 -38.03
N ILE A 137 9.81 -9.64 -38.40
CA ILE A 137 10.56 -10.86 -38.71
C ILE A 137 11.51 -10.63 -39.90
N ASN A 138 11.03 -10.03 -41.00
CA ASN A 138 11.89 -9.74 -42.16
C ASN A 138 13.08 -8.87 -41.76
N ARG A 139 12.83 -7.77 -41.05
CA ARG A 139 13.88 -6.86 -40.61
C ARG A 139 14.91 -7.53 -39.71
N PHE A 140 14.45 -8.38 -38.78
CA PHE A 140 15.33 -9.15 -37.91
C PHE A 140 16.17 -10.16 -38.70
N CYS A 141 15.56 -10.93 -39.60
CA CYS A 141 16.25 -11.91 -40.44
C CYS A 141 17.27 -11.24 -41.38
N ASP A 142 16.93 -10.10 -42.00
CA ASP A 142 17.85 -9.32 -42.85
C ASP A 142 19.09 -8.89 -42.05
N GLU A 143 18.89 -8.48 -40.80
CA GLU A 143 19.98 -8.05 -39.93
C GLU A 143 20.86 -9.23 -39.49
N ILE A 144 20.26 -10.38 -39.16
CA ILE A 144 21.00 -11.61 -38.87
C ILE A 144 21.79 -12.05 -40.11
N ALA A 145 21.19 -12.05 -41.30
CA ALA A 145 21.86 -12.39 -42.55
C ALA A 145 23.08 -11.49 -42.82
N ARG A 146 22.95 -10.18 -42.55
CA ARG A 146 24.04 -9.22 -42.64
C ARG A 146 25.18 -9.53 -41.68
N LEU A 147 24.87 -9.86 -40.42
CA LEU A 147 25.86 -10.21 -39.39
C LEU A 147 26.53 -11.57 -39.64
N CYS A 148 25.83 -12.49 -40.30
CA CYS A 148 26.34 -13.81 -40.67
C CYS A 148 27.25 -13.82 -41.91
N HIS A 149 27.25 -12.73 -42.71
CA HIS A 149 28.08 -12.64 -43.91
C HIS A 149 29.56 -12.97 -43.59
N PRO A 150 30.29 -13.77 -44.40
CA PRO A 150 31.62 -14.29 -44.03
C PRO A 150 32.65 -13.23 -43.64
N GLU A 151 32.57 -12.05 -44.24
CA GLU A 151 33.41 -10.89 -43.90
C GLU A 151 32.96 -10.20 -42.59
N LYS A 152 31.64 -10.16 -42.32
CA LYS A 152 31.05 -9.51 -41.14
C LYS A 152 31.03 -10.40 -39.90
N ARG A 153 31.04 -11.72 -40.05
CA ARG A 153 31.10 -12.70 -38.95
C ARG A 153 32.37 -12.56 -38.09
N LYS A 154 33.44 -12.00 -38.66
CA LYS A 154 34.71 -11.69 -37.97
C LYS A 154 34.80 -10.26 -37.45
N ASP A 155 33.83 -9.41 -37.80
CA ASP A 155 33.79 -8.01 -37.38
C ASP A 155 33.22 -7.87 -35.96
N PHE A 156 33.64 -6.80 -35.30
CA PHE A 156 33.07 -6.37 -34.02
C PHE A 156 31.58 -5.98 -34.18
N VAL A 157 30.77 -6.41 -33.21
CA VAL A 157 29.36 -6.03 -32.98
C VAL A 157 29.26 -5.60 -31.52
N SER A 158 28.61 -4.46 -31.23
CA SER A 158 28.54 -3.97 -29.86
C SER A 158 27.62 -4.81 -28.96
N GLU A 159 27.97 -4.89 -27.68
CA GLU A 159 27.16 -5.51 -26.63
C GLU A 159 25.74 -4.91 -26.59
N SER A 160 25.64 -3.59 -26.72
CA SER A 160 24.35 -2.88 -26.72
C SER A 160 23.47 -3.30 -27.90
N TYR A 161 24.07 -3.52 -29.08
CA TYR A 161 23.34 -3.98 -30.25
C TYR A 161 22.90 -5.45 -30.14
N LEU A 162 23.78 -6.33 -29.62
CA LEU A 162 23.42 -7.73 -29.33
C LEU A 162 22.26 -7.81 -28.33
N MET A 163 22.27 -6.96 -27.31
CA MET A 163 21.17 -6.86 -26.35
C MET A 163 19.86 -6.39 -27.00
N THR A 164 19.91 -5.45 -27.95
CA THR A 164 18.74 -5.01 -28.70
C THR A 164 18.17 -6.11 -29.59
N LEU A 165 19.02 -6.93 -30.23
CA LEU A 165 18.58 -8.14 -30.93
C LEU A 165 17.91 -9.14 -29.98
N GLY A 166 18.45 -9.31 -28.76
CA GLY A 166 17.83 -10.10 -27.71
C GLY A 166 16.45 -9.57 -27.29
N LYS A 167 16.33 -8.26 -27.04
CA LYS A 167 15.04 -7.60 -26.75
C LYS A 167 14.03 -7.83 -27.87
N PHE A 168 14.48 -7.79 -29.12
CA PHE A 168 13.64 -8.05 -30.30
C PHE A 168 13.12 -9.49 -30.36
N LEU A 169 13.97 -10.48 -30.05
CA LEU A 169 13.56 -11.87 -29.92
C LEU A 169 12.51 -12.04 -28.80
N ASN A 170 12.73 -11.42 -27.64
CA ASN A 170 11.76 -11.45 -26.54
C ASN A 170 10.41 -10.83 -26.95
N MET A 171 10.41 -9.70 -27.67
CA MET A 171 9.19 -9.07 -28.19
C MET A 171 8.41 -10.03 -29.10
N LEU A 172 9.09 -10.71 -30.04
CA LEU A 172 8.43 -11.68 -30.93
C LEU A 172 7.81 -12.86 -30.16
N VAL A 173 8.47 -13.32 -29.10
CA VAL A 173 7.93 -14.37 -28.21
C VAL A 173 6.67 -13.90 -27.50
N VAL A 174 6.70 -12.70 -26.92
CA VAL A 174 5.57 -12.10 -26.22
C VAL A 174 4.36 -11.97 -27.15
N LEU A 175 4.57 -11.43 -28.36
CA LEU A 175 3.48 -11.25 -29.34
C LEU A 175 2.87 -12.58 -29.78
N ASP A 176 3.68 -13.61 -30.01
CA ASP A 176 3.19 -14.92 -30.42
C ASP A 176 2.39 -15.61 -29.30
N GLU A 177 2.90 -15.60 -28.07
CA GLU A 177 2.22 -16.22 -26.93
C GLU A 177 0.93 -15.49 -26.57
N LEU A 178 0.91 -14.16 -26.57
CA LEU A 178 -0.32 -13.37 -26.37
C LEU A 178 -1.37 -13.69 -27.46
N LYS A 179 -0.95 -13.77 -28.73
CA LYS A 179 -1.81 -14.20 -29.83
C LYS A 179 -2.36 -15.61 -29.63
N ASN A 180 -1.54 -16.55 -29.14
CA ASN A 180 -1.96 -17.93 -28.95
C ASN A 180 -3.00 -18.08 -27.83
N MET A 181 -2.85 -17.32 -26.74
CA MET A 181 -3.75 -17.36 -25.59
C MET A 181 -5.11 -16.69 -25.87
N LYS A 182 -5.15 -15.65 -26.71
CA LYS A 182 -6.35 -14.86 -26.95
C LYS A 182 -7.32 -15.52 -27.94
N ALA A 183 -8.25 -16.31 -27.41
CA ALA A 183 -9.38 -16.85 -28.17
C ALA A 183 -10.37 -15.74 -28.58
N SER A 184 -10.52 -14.70 -27.75
CA SER A 184 -11.33 -13.50 -28.00
C SER A 184 -11.12 -12.90 -29.40
N ILE A 185 -9.85 -12.78 -29.81
CA ILE A 185 -9.48 -12.19 -31.11
C ILE A 185 -9.96 -13.07 -32.28
N LYS A 186 -9.88 -14.40 -32.13
CA LYS A 186 -10.37 -15.35 -33.13
C LYS A 186 -11.90 -15.31 -33.26
N ASN A 187 -12.59 -15.19 -32.13
CA ASN A 187 -14.05 -15.12 -32.07
C ASN A 187 -14.58 -13.82 -32.69
N ASP A 188 -13.93 -12.70 -32.41
CA ASP A 188 -14.30 -11.39 -32.96
C ASP A 188 -14.07 -11.37 -34.47
N MET A 189 -12.94 -11.88 -34.95
CA MET A 189 -12.69 -12.02 -36.39
C MET A 189 -13.71 -12.93 -37.08
N SER A 190 -14.04 -14.09 -36.48
CA SER A 190 -15.04 -15.01 -37.02
C SER A 190 -16.43 -14.37 -37.10
N THR A 191 -16.81 -13.57 -36.09
CA THR A 191 -18.09 -12.85 -36.05
C THR A 191 -18.14 -11.74 -37.09
N PHE A 192 -17.06 -10.95 -37.22
CA PHE A 192 -16.95 -9.95 -38.29
C PHE A 192 -17.03 -10.59 -39.68
N LYS A 193 -16.31 -11.70 -39.91
CA LYS A 193 -16.35 -12.41 -41.20
C LYS A 193 -17.76 -12.88 -41.55
N ARG A 194 -18.49 -13.46 -40.60
CA ARG A 194 -19.89 -13.89 -40.79
C ARG A 194 -20.82 -12.71 -41.10
N ALA A 195 -20.67 -11.59 -40.40
CA ALA A 195 -21.48 -10.39 -40.63
C ALA A 195 -21.20 -9.78 -42.02
N THR A 196 -19.92 -9.65 -42.40
CA THR A 196 -19.52 -9.12 -43.71
C THR A 196 -19.98 -10.00 -44.86
N GLN A 197 -19.90 -11.33 -44.73
CA GLN A 197 -20.43 -12.26 -45.75
C GLN A 197 -21.95 -12.13 -45.92
N ALA A 198 -22.70 -11.96 -44.83
CA ALA A 198 -24.15 -11.76 -44.87
C ALA A 198 -24.58 -10.41 -45.48
N LEU A 199 -23.72 -9.39 -45.41
CA LEU A 199 -23.98 -8.08 -46.03
C LEU A 199 -23.51 -8.02 -47.49
N GLN A 200 -22.45 -8.77 -47.85
CA GLN A 200 -21.97 -8.89 -49.23
C GLN A 200 -22.99 -9.56 -50.15
N SER A 201 -23.77 -10.52 -49.66
CA SER A 201 -24.91 -11.08 -50.40
C SER A 201 -26.01 -10.05 -50.74
N ASN A 202 -25.98 -8.88 -50.10
CA ASN A 202 -26.93 -7.78 -50.31
C ASN A 202 -26.31 -6.60 -51.12
N GLY A 203 -25.12 -6.76 -51.71
CA GLY A 203 -24.56 -5.80 -52.67
C GLY A 203 -23.66 -4.69 -52.10
N MET A 204 -23.22 -4.77 -50.83
CA MET A 204 -22.22 -3.84 -50.26
C MET A 204 -20.80 -4.42 -50.32
N GLU A 205 -19.90 -3.76 -51.06
CA GLU A 205 -18.48 -4.11 -51.14
C GLU A 205 -17.70 -3.38 -50.03
N MET A 206 -17.31 -4.09 -48.97
CA MET A 206 -16.74 -3.49 -47.74
C MET A 206 -15.24 -3.77 -47.51
N MET A 207 -14.64 -4.82 -48.10
CA MET A 207 -13.20 -5.12 -47.99
C MET A 207 -12.78 -6.24 -48.96
N SER A 208 -11.51 -6.28 -49.37
CA SER A 208 -10.95 -7.38 -50.19
C SER A 208 -11.02 -8.71 -49.44
N PHE A 209 -11.75 -9.68 -49.99
CA PHE A 209 -11.95 -11.02 -49.41
C PHE A 209 -10.64 -11.75 -49.10
N GLN A 210 -9.60 -11.52 -49.91
CA GLN A 210 -8.28 -12.14 -49.73
C GLN A 210 -7.63 -11.72 -48.40
N LYS A 211 -7.66 -10.43 -48.06
CA LYS A 211 -7.06 -9.94 -46.81
C LYS A 211 -7.71 -10.57 -45.59
N VAL A 212 -9.04 -10.63 -45.55
CA VAL A 212 -9.79 -11.25 -44.45
C VAL A 212 -9.49 -12.75 -44.33
N HIS A 213 -9.27 -13.43 -45.46
CA HIS A 213 -8.86 -14.84 -45.47
C HIS A 213 -7.46 -15.03 -44.87
N ASP A 214 -6.47 -14.24 -45.30
CA ASP A 214 -5.08 -14.33 -44.82
C ASP A 214 -4.99 -14.06 -43.31
N LEU A 215 -5.70 -13.04 -42.82
CA LEU A 215 -5.77 -12.72 -41.39
C LEU A 215 -6.45 -13.85 -40.60
N SER A 216 -7.52 -14.45 -41.13
CA SER A 216 -8.18 -15.59 -40.49
C SER A 216 -7.22 -16.78 -40.34
N LEU A 217 -6.42 -17.07 -41.36
CA LEU A 217 -5.43 -18.15 -41.32
C LEU A 217 -4.33 -17.84 -40.30
N PHE A 218 -3.80 -16.61 -40.31
CA PHE A 218 -2.78 -16.17 -39.34
C PHE A 218 -3.24 -16.33 -37.89
N LEU A 219 -4.47 -15.90 -37.58
CA LEU A 219 -5.05 -16.02 -36.23
C LEU A 219 -5.35 -17.47 -35.85
N ALA A 220 -5.79 -18.30 -36.80
CA ALA A 220 -6.10 -19.71 -36.56
C ALA A 220 -4.85 -20.53 -36.22
N THR A 221 -3.75 -20.36 -36.96
CA THR A 221 -2.51 -21.12 -36.76
C THR A 221 -1.83 -20.73 -35.46
N GLN A 222 -1.66 -21.69 -34.54
CA GLN A 222 -0.88 -21.50 -33.31
C GLN A 222 0.60 -21.39 -33.64
N HIS A 223 1.34 -20.62 -32.84
CA HIS A 223 2.80 -20.44 -32.97
C HIS A 223 3.31 -19.87 -34.30
N LYS A 224 2.42 -19.26 -35.10
CA LYS A 224 2.73 -18.82 -36.47
C LYS A 224 3.89 -17.82 -36.54
N VAL A 225 4.03 -16.92 -35.57
CA VAL A 225 5.13 -15.93 -35.57
C VAL A 225 6.47 -16.63 -35.33
N LYS A 226 6.51 -17.59 -34.39
CA LYS A 226 7.71 -18.38 -34.08
C LYS A 226 8.11 -19.30 -35.23
N GLU A 227 7.14 -19.97 -35.85
CA GLU A 227 7.38 -20.83 -37.01
C GLU A 227 7.91 -20.03 -38.20
N ASN A 228 7.26 -18.90 -38.55
CA ASN A 228 7.73 -18.03 -39.62
C ASN A 228 9.16 -17.50 -39.37
N LEU A 229 9.48 -17.16 -38.11
CA LEU A 229 10.82 -16.75 -37.73
C LEU A 229 11.83 -17.89 -37.91
N LYS A 230 11.48 -19.10 -37.44
CA LYS A 230 12.35 -20.29 -37.56
C LYS A 230 12.58 -20.66 -39.02
N GLU A 231 11.54 -20.69 -39.85
CA GLU A 231 11.62 -21.00 -41.28
C GLU A 231 12.57 -20.05 -42.03
N ARG A 232 12.51 -18.74 -41.73
CA ARG A 232 13.38 -17.75 -42.36
C ARG A 232 14.81 -17.78 -41.81
N LEU A 233 15.00 -17.96 -40.50
CA LEU A 233 16.34 -18.03 -39.90
C LEU A 233 17.14 -19.24 -40.40
N VAL A 234 16.48 -20.39 -40.57
CA VAL A 234 17.11 -21.62 -41.07
C VAL A 234 17.66 -21.48 -42.49
N GLN A 235 17.15 -20.54 -43.29
CA GLN A 235 17.67 -20.24 -44.64
C GLN A 235 18.99 -19.47 -44.61
N ILE A 236 19.36 -18.88 -43.47
CA ILE A 236 20.57 -18.07 -43.30
C ILE A 236 21.70 -18.97 -42.82
N GLU A 237 22.78 -19.08 -43.59
CA GLU A 237 23.94 -19.87 -43.18
C GLU A 237 24.71 -19.19 -42.03
N GLY A 238 24.88 -19.88 -40.90
CA GLY A 238 25.64 -19.37 -39.75
C GLY A 238 24.85 -18.50 -38.77
N PHE A 239 23.52 -18.51 -38.81
CA PHE A 239 22.68 -17.76 -37.85
C PHE A 239 22.89 -18.20 -36.40
N GLU A 240 23.22 -19.48 -36.20
CA GLU A 240 23.47 -20.08 -34.89
C GLU A 240 24.63 -19.42 -34.13
N ASP A 241 25.62 -18.88 -34.86
CA ASP A 241 26.77 -18.19 -34.27
C ASP A 241 26.41 -16.83 -33.68
N VAL A 242 25.54 -16.08 -34.36
CA VAL A 242 25.07 -14.76 -33.89
C VAL A 242 24.14 -14.95 -32.70
N LEU A 243 23.24 -15.94 -32.75
CA LEU A 243 22.40 -16.28 -31.59
C LEU A 243 23.22 -16.78 -30.40
N ALA A 244 24.31 -17.53 -30.64
CA ALA A 244 25.24 -17.91 -29.57
C ALA A 244 25.93 -16.69 -28.94
N ASP A 245 26.28 -15.68 -29.74
CA ASP A 245 26.83 -14.42 -29.23
C ASP A 245 25.79 -13.65 -28.37
N VAL A 246 24.51 -13.64 -28.78
CA VAL A 246 23.40 -13.09 -27.99
C VAL A 246 23.20 -13.85 -26.67
N ILE A 247 23.24 -15.19 -26.69
CA ILE A 247 23.16 -16.00 -25.47
C ILE A 247 24.32 -15.68 -24.52
N ASN A 248 25.55 -15.62 -25.04
CA ASN A 248 26.74 -15.38 -24.23
C ASN A 248 26.72 -13.99 -23.56
N ILE A 249 26.22 -12.95 -24.24
CA ILE A 249 26.10 -11.63 -23.60
C ILE A 249 25.03 -11.62 -22.50
N CYS A 250 23.87 -12.26 -22.71
CA CYS A 250 22.86 -12.38 -21.67
C CYS A 250 23.36 -13.18 -20.46
N VAL A 251 24.12 -14.25 -20.67
CA VAL A 251 24.77 -15.02 -19.59
C VAL A 251 25.79 -14.16 -18.85
N TYR A 252 26.63 -13.42 -19.58
CA TYR A 252 27.63 -12.54 -18.99
C TYR A 252 26.99 -11.44 -18.13
N PHE A 253 25.93 -10.78 -18.62
CA PHE A 253 25.23 -9.74 -17.87
C PHE A 253 24.50 -10.30 -16.64
N PHE A 254 23.90 -11.49 -16.76
CA PHE A 254 23.26 -12.15 -15.64
C PHE A 254 24.27 -12.57 -14.55
N GLU A 255 25.36 -13.25 -14.91
CA GLU A 255 26.38 -13.73 -13.96
C GLU A 255 27.06 -12.55 -13.22
N ASN A 256 27.29 -11.43 -13.91
CA ASN A 256 27.96 -10.25 -13.34
C ASN A 256 27.00 -9.20 -12.76
N GLN A 257 25.69 -9.49 -12.71
CA GLN A 257 24.65 -8.61 -12.18
C GLN A 257 24.64 -7.23 -12.87
N ILE A 258 24.79 -7.23 -14.20
CA ILE A 258 24.78 -6.03 -15.05
C ILE A 258 23.35 -5.83 -15.57
N TYR A 259 22.50 -5.27 -14.71
CA TYR A 259 21.12 -4.89 -15.00
C TYR A 259 20.62 -3.92 -13.92
N ILE A 260 19.53 -3.19 -14.20
CA ILE A 260 18.96 -2.22 -13.24
C ILE A 260 17.48 -2.48 -12.96
N THR A 261 16.76 -3.17 -13.83
CA THR A 261 15.33 -3.46 -13.64
C THR A 261 15.06 -4.96 -13.59
N ALA A 262 13.97 -5.36 -12.91
CA ALA A 262 13.52 -6.74 -12.86
C ALA A 262 13.20 -7.28 -14.26
N ASP A 263 12.56 -6.47 -15.11
CA ASP A 263 12.25 -6.81 -16.50
C ASP A 263 13.50 -7.17 -17.32
N GLU A 264 14.60 -6.42 -17.16
CA GLU A 264 15.88 -6.73 -17.81
C GLU A 264 16.45 -8.07 -17.34
N LYS A 265 16.45 -8.30 -16.02
CA LYS A 265 16.90 -9.56 -15.42
C LYS A 265 16.11 -10.75 -15.97
N HIS A 266 14.78 -10.64 -16.03
CA HIS A 266 13.89 -11.70 -16.53
C HIS A 266 14.01 -11.88 -18.05
N MET A 267 14.24 -10.79 -18.79
CA MET A 267 14.44 -10.83 -20.23
C MET A 267 15.66 -11.67 -20.62
N PHE A 268 16.77 -11.62 -19.87
CA PHE A 268 17.95 -12.45 -20.16
C PHE A 268 17.61 -13.95 -20.22
N VAL A 269 16.86 -14.45 -19.24
CA VAL A 269 16.47 -15.87 -19.16
C VAL A 269 15.52 -16.26 -20.30
N LYS A 270 14.57 -15.39 -20.62
CA LYS A 270 13.62 -15.57 -21.74
C LYS A 270 14.36 -15.66 -23.08
N VAL A 271 15.29 -14.72 -23.33
CA VAL A 271 16.10 -14.67 -24.56
C VAL A 271 17.01 -15.88 -24.68
N ILE A 272 17.66 -16.29 -23.59
CA ILE A 272 18.51 -17.49 -23.56
C ILE A 272 17.71 -18.72 -23.99
N ALA A 273 16.58 -18.97 -23.32
CA ALA A 273 15.78 -20.16 -23.59
C ALA A 273 15.18 -20.18 -25.00
N PHE A 274 14.67 -19.03 -25.46
CA PHE A 274 14.10 -18.94 -26.81
C PHE A 274 15.17 -19.05 -27.91
N SER A 275 16.35 -18.46 -27.71
CA SER A 275 17.46 -18.57 -28.68
C SER A 275 17.94 -20.01 -28.81
N LEU A 276 18.01 -20.78 -27.71
CA LEU A 276 18.31 -22.21 -27.75
C LEU A 276 17.28 -23.00 -28.57
N PHE A 277 15.99 -22.67 -28.42
CA PHE A 277 14.92 -23.27 -29.22
C PHE A 277 15.04 -22.96 -30.72
N LEU A 278 15.48 -21.76 -31.09
CA LEU A 278 15.69 -21.37 -32.49
C LEU A 278 16.91 -22.06 -33.12
N ILE A 279 17.98 -22.28 -32.34
CA ILE A 279 19.20 -22.96 -32.81
C ILE A 279 18.94 -24.45 -33.13
N ASP A 280 18.12 -25.13 -32.32
CA ASP A 280 17.73 -26.54 -32.53
C ASP A 280 16.63 -26.68 -33.60
N GLY A 281 17.00 -26.36 -34.85
CA GLY A 281 16.19 -26.52 -36.07
C GLY A 281 16.54 -27.78 -36.85
N ASN A 282 17.35 -27.64 -37.90
CA ASN A 282 17.63 -28.73 -38.86
C ASN A 282 18.66 -29.78 -38.36
N GLY A 283 19.22 -29.62 -37.16
CA GLY A 283 20.17 -30.55 -36.56
C GLY A 283 20.47 -30.23 -35.09
N ASP A 284 21.17 -31.14 -34.38
CA ASP A 284 21.61 -30.97 -32.98
C ASP A 284 22.78 -29.96 -32.89
N ASN A 285 22.49 -28.70 -33.22
CA ASN A 285 23.46 -27.62 -33.30
C ASN A 285 23.86 -27.11 -31.91
N VAL A 286 22.96 -27.18 -30.91
CA VAL A 286 23.29 -26.83 -29.52
C VAL A 286 24.39 -27.74 -28.99
N LYS A 287 24.35 -29.06 -29.25
CA LYS A 287 25.44 -29.98 -28.87
C LYS A 287 26.75 -29.67 -29.59
N LYS A 288 26.71 -29.33 -30.88
CA LYS A 288 27.92 -28.95 -31.64
C LYS A 288 28.56 -27.68 -31.04
N LEU A 289 27.73 -26.69 -30.68
CA LEU A 289 28.19 -25.45 -30.07
C LEU A 289 28.79 -25.68 -28.68
N ASP A 290 28.19 -26.58 -27.88
CA ASP A 290 28.73 -27.00 -26.58
C ASP A 290 30.08 -27.75 -26.73
N GLN A 291 30.18 -28.68 -27.68
CA GLN A 291 31.45 -29.37 -27.99
C GLN A 291 32.54 -28.42 -28.47
N SER A 292 32.16 -27.38 -29.23
CA SER A 292 33.08 -26.31 -29.67
C SER A 292 33.42 -25.31 -28.56
N LYS A 293 32.89 -25.49 -27.34
CA LYS A 293 33.00 -24.58 -26.18
C LYS A 293 32.49 -23.17 -26.44
N ARG A 294 31.63 -22.98 -27.45
CA ARG A 294 31.03 -21.68 -27.77
C ARG A 294 29.81 -21.39 -26.91
N LEU A 295 29.14 -22.44 -26.44
CA LEU A 295 28.12 -22.42 -25.39
C LEU A 295 28.52 -23.40 -24.28
N SER A 296 27.94 -23.24 -23.09
CA SER A 296 28.13 -24.18 -21.98
C SER A 296 26.77 -24.59 -21.41
N ILE A 297 26.33 -25.80 -21.73
CA ILE A 297 25.03 -26.31 -21.28
C ILE A 297 24.97 -26.35 -19.73
N GLN A 298 26.06 -26.68 -19.06
CA GLN A 298 26.12 -26.72 -17.59
C GLN A 298 25.82 -25.36 -16.94
N LYS A 299 26.37 -24.27 -17.51
CA LYS A 299 26.08 -22.91 -17.02
C LYS A 299 24.63 -22.53 -17.26
N LEU A 300 24.12 -22.85 -18.44
CA LEU A 300 22.74 -22.57 -18.83
C LEU A 300 21.73 -23.33 -17.96
N ASP A 301 22.01 -24.60 -17.63
CA ASP A 301 21.17 -25.42 -16.74
C ASP A 301 21.08 -24.82 -15.33
N LYS A 302 22.20 -24.33 -14.78
CA LYS A 302 22.20 -23.64 -13.48
C LYS A 302 21.40 -22.33 -13.51
N LEU A 303 21.57 -21.53 -14.57
CA LEU A 303 20.89 -20.25 -14.73
C LEU A 303 19.37 -20.42 -14.86
N LEU A 304 18.92 -21.32 -15.75
CA LEU A 304 17.50 -21.61 -15.95
C LEU A 304 16.84 -22.24 -14.71
N LYS A 305 17.59 -22.97 -13.88
CA LYS A 305 17.08 -23.50 -12.61
C LYS A 305 16.92 -22.41 -11.54
N THR A 306 17.71 -21.35 -11.62
CA THR A 306 17.67 -20.26 -10.63
C THR A 306 16.40 -19.42 -10.79
N LEU A 307 15.86 -19.32 -12.02
CA LEU A 307 14.64 -18.58 -12.35
C LEU A 307 13.68 -19.49 -13.13
N GLU A 308 12.90 -20.27 -12.39
CA GLU A 308 12.04 -21.31 -12.97
C GLU A 308 10.81 -20.72 -13.68
N ALA A 309 10.22 -19.67 -13.11
CA ALA A 309 9.04 -18.99 -13.62
C ALA A 309 9.28 -17.47 -13.58
N VAL A 310 8.99 -16.80 -14.70
CA VAL A 310 9.14 -15.35 -14.85
C VAL A 310 7.93 -14.76 -15.56
N PRO A 311 7.62 -13.46 -15.35
CA PRO A 311 6.58 -12.78 -16.11
C PRO A 311 6.92 -12.76 -17.60
N LEU A 312 5.97 -13.17 -18.43
CA LEU A 312 6.04 -12.97 -19.87
C LEU A 312 5.51 -11.59 -20.23
N PHE A 313 4.24 -11.33 -19.88
CA PHE A 313 3.54 -10.07 -20.08
C PHE A 313 2.27 -10.05 -19.22
N GLY A 314 2.05 -9.01 -18.41
CA GLY A 314 0.91 -9.00 -17.50
C GLY A 314 0.99 -10.11 -16.44
N ASP A 315 -0.17 -10.70 -16.15
CA ASP A 315 -0.32 -11.91 -15.33
C ASP A 315 0.07 -13.22 -16.03
N MET A 316 0.41 -13.17 -17.33
CA MET A 316 0.85 -14.34 -18.07
C MET A 316 2.30 -14.69 -17.70
N GLN A 317 2.48 -15.89 -17.14
CA GLN A 317 3.78 -16.41 -16.74
C GLN A 317 4.38 -17.31 -17.82
N ILE A 318 5.70 -17.45 -17.79
CA ILE A 318 6.38 -18.44 -18.61
C ILE A 318 7.45 -19.16 -17.81
N GLN A 319 7.53 -20.47 -18.01
CA GLN A 319 8.68 -21.28 -17.59
C GLN A 319 9.71 -21.24 -18.72
N PRO A 320 10.85 -20.52 -18.59
CA PRO A 320 11.80 -20.39 -19.71
C PRO A 320 12.30 -21.76 -20.20
N PHE A 321 12.55 -22.70 -19.28
CA PHE A 321 13.00 -24.05 -19.62
C PHE A 321 11.98 -24.86 -20.46
N SER A 322 10.70 -24.44 -20.51
CA SER A 322 9.70 -25.08 -21.39
C SER A 322 10.07 -24.97 -22.88
N PHE A 323 10.77 -23.90 -23.30
CA PHE A 323 11.28 -23.78 -24.68
C PHE A 323 12.33 -24.83 -25.01
N VAL A 324 13.23 -25.10 -24.06
CA VAL A 324 14.28 -26.11 -24.21
C VAL A 324 13.66 -27.50 -24.25
N LYS A 325 12.65 -27.80 -23.41
CA LYS A 325 11.91 -29.08 -23.45
C LYS A 325 11.19 -29.33 -24.78
N ARG A 326 10.75 -28.27 -25.46
CA ARG A 326 10.07 -28.32 -26.77
C ARG A 326 11.04 -28.37 -27.95
N SER A 327 12.36 -28.36 -27.73
CA SER A 327 13.34 -28.45 -28.81
C SER A 327 13.38 -29.87 -29.40
N GLN A 328 13.66 -29.99 -30.70
CA GLN A 328 13.58 -31.27 -31.42
C GLN A 328 14.64 -32.28 -30.95
N PHE A 329 15.77 -31.81 -30.42
CA PHE A 329 16.90 -32.64 -29.98
C PHE A 329 17.09 -32.62 -28.45
N TYR A 330 16.04 -32.27 -27.68
CA TYR A 330 16.10 -32.22 -26.23
C TYR A 330 16.44 -33.59 -25.62
N ASN A 331 17.40 -33.60 -24.70
CA ASN A 331 17.79 -34.79 -23.93
C ASN A 331 17.85 -34.46 -22.43
N PRO A 332 16.97 -35.06 -21.60
CA PRO A 332 16.91 -34.80 -20.15
C PRO A 332 18.24 -35.02 -19.41
N SER A 333 19.05 -36.00 -19.82
CA SER A 333 20.32 -36.32 -19.15
C SER A 333 21.36 -35.21 -19.23
N LYS A 334 21.22 -34.27 -20.17
CA LYS A 334 22.13 -33.10 -20.30
C LYS A 334 21.71 -31.92 -19.41
N TRP A 335 20.50 -31.95 -18.86
CA TRP A 335 19.91 -30.86 -18.07
C TRP A 335 19.48 -31.38 -16.69
N PRO A 336 20.40 -31.93 -15.87
CA PRO A 336 20.06 -32.62 -14.63
C PRO A 336 19.35 -31.73 -13.61
N LEU A 337 19.67 -30.43 -13.54
CA LEU A 337 19.08 -29.51 -12.56
C LEU A 337 17.66 -29.12 -12.96
N CYS A 338 17.46 -28.66 -14.20
CA CYS A 338 16.15 -28.23 -14.68
C CYS A 338 15.17 -29.39 -14.96
N SER A 339 15.69 -30.60 -15.22
CA SER A 339 14.84 -31.78 -15.43
C SER A 339 14.35 -32.42 -14.13
N SER A 340 14.89 -32.02 -12.97
CA SER A 340 14.38 -32.44 -11.67
C SER A 340 13.08 -31.70 -11.32
N LEU A 341 12.03 -32.47 -10.99
CA LEU A 341 10.75 -31.93 -10.51
C LEU A 341 10.95 -31.38 -9.09
N SER A 342 11.05 -30.06 -8.97
CA SER A 342 10.96 -29.36 -7.68
C SER A 342 9.56 -28.78 -7.56
N ASN A 343 8.80 -29.21 -6.54
CA ASN A 343 7.52 -28.58 -6.20
C ASN A 343 7.69 -27.41 -5.23
N THR A 344 8.93 -27.05 -4.87
CA THR A 344 9.22 -25.97 -3.93
C THR A 344 9.67 -24.72 -4.68
N CYS A 345 9.08 -23.58 -4.33
CA CYS A 345 9.49 -22.28 -4.85
C CYS A 345 10.99 -22.05 -4.60
N HIS A 346 11.67 -21.54 -5.63
CA HIS A 346 13.10 -21.21 -5.55
C HIS A 346 13.37 -20.00 -4.62
N ILE A 347 12.34 -19.20 -4.31
CA ILE A 347 12.42 -18.07 -3.39
C ILE A 347 11.80 -18.42 -2.06
N ASN A 348 12.64 -18.37 -1.01
CA ASN A 348 12.17 -18.34 0.36
C ASN A 348 12.05 -16.88 0.82
N ILE A 349 10.83 -16.33 0.72
CA ILE A 349 10.55 -14.93 1.05
C ILE A 349 10.84 -14.61 2.53
N LEU A 350 10.69 -15.59 3.43
CA LEU A 350 10.91 -15.42 4.87
C LEU A 350 12.38 -15.22 5.21
N GLU A 351 13.29 -15.80 4.43
CA GLU A 351 14.73 -15.55 4.61
C GLU A 351 15.15 -14.27 3.88
N LYS A 352 14.58 -14.01 2.70
CA LYS A 352 14.82 -12.78 1.94
C LYS A 352 14.42 -11.52 2.70
N VAL A 353 13.27 -11.50 3.38
CA VAL A 353 12.84 -10.34 4.17
C VAL A 353 13.83 -10.02 5.30
N ARG A 354 14.44 -11.02 5.94
CA ARG A 354 15.44 -10.82 7.01
C ARG A 354 16.70 -10.13 6.47
N VAL A 355 17.21 -10.59 5.34
CA VAL A 355 18.37 -9.99 4.67
C VAL A 355 18.02 -8.57 4.19
N THR A 356 16.82 -8.39 3.64
CA THR A 356 16.31 -7.11 3.15
C THR A 356 16.24 -6.07 4.26
N ARG A 357 15.72 -6.41 5.44
CA ARG A 357 15.69 -5.51 6.60
C ARG A 357 17.08 -4.99 6.96
N LYS A 358 18.08 -5.87 6.99
CA LYS A 358 19.46 -5.47 7.30
C LYS A 358 20.01 -4.50 6.26
N HIS A 359 19.84 -4.80 4.96
CA HIS A 359 20.29 -3.91 3.89
C HIS A 359 19.53 -2.58 3.88
N HIS A 360 18.23 -2.61 4.19
CA HIS A 360 17.40 -1.42 4.34
C HIS A 360 17.94 -0.51 5.44
N ASP A 361 18.20 -1.04 6.63
CA ASP A 361 18.69 -0.25 7.76
C ASP A 361 20.07 0.36 7.47
N GLU A 362 20.98 -0.41 6.88
CA GLU A 362 22.30 0.08 6.44
C GLU A 362 22.18 1.20 5.39
N PHE A 363 21.32 1.02 4.39
CA PHE A 363 21.14 1.98 3.31
C PHE A 363 20.46 3.27 3.77
N VAL A 364 19.35 3.18 4.52
CA VAL A 364 18.61 4.34 5.02
C VAL A 364 19.45 5.15 6.00
N THR A 365 20.26 4.49 6.83
CA THR A 365 21.20 5.20 7.72
C THR A 365 22.25 5.98 6.93
N HIS A 366 22.80 5.36 5.87
CA HIS A 366 23.77 6.04 5.00
C HIS A 366 23.13 7.21 4.24
N LEU A 367 21.93 7.02 3.68
CA LEU A 367 21.15 8.06 3.01
C LEU A 367 20.83 9.23 3.95
N ALA A 368 20.42 8.95 5.18
CA ALA A 368 20.13 9.97 6.18
C ALA A 368 21.38 10.79 6.56
N ARG A 369 22.55 10.14 6.67
CA ARG A 369 23.82 10.84 6.87
C ARG A 369 24.12 11.81 5.73
N ILE A 370 24.07 11.33 4.48
CA ILE A 370 24.32 12.18 3.30
C ILE A 370 23.32 13.34 3.23
N LYS A 371 22.03 13.08 3.50
CA LYS A 371 21.01 14.13 3.54
C LYS A 371 21.35 15.22 4.57
N ASN A 372 21.75 14.82 5.78
CA ASN A 372 22.14 15.77 6.82
C ASN A 372 23.37 16.58 6.40
N ASP A 373 24.38 15.92 5.82
CA ASP A 373 25.58 16.58 5.31
C ASP A 373 25.23 17.59 4.20
N MET A 374 24.34 17.22 3.26
CA MET A 374 23.85 18.12 2.21
C MET A 374 23.12 19.36 2.76
N THR A 375 22.46 19.25 3.91
CA THR A 375 21.71 20.34 4.53
C THR A 375 22.63 21.30 5.30
N ILE A 376 23.80 20.82 5.76
CA ILE A 376 24.75 21.59 6.57
C ILE A 376 25.71 22.42 5.70
N VAL A 377 26.01 21.97 4.47
CA VAL A 377 26.95 22.65 3.57
C VAL A 377 26.33 23.96 3.04
N GLU A 378 27.04 25.08 3.23
CA GLU A 378 26.65 26.40 2.70
C GLU A 378 26.44 26.35 1.17
N PRO A 379 25.35 26.93 0.63
CA PRO A 379 24.98 26.82 -0.79
C PRO A 379 26.04 27.36 -1.77
N ASP A 380 26.97 28.20 -1.32
CA ASP A 380 28.00 28.84 -2.14
C ASP A 380 29.31 28.05 -2.30
N GLN A 381 29.51 26.92 -1.60
CA GLN A 381 30.71 26.09 -1.80
C GLN A 381 30.46 24.92 -2.77
N PRO A 382 31.23 24.80 -3.87
CA PRO A 382 31.08 23.68 -4.79
C PRO A 382 31.58 22.37 -4.14
N ARG A 383 30.72 21.35 -4.09
CA ARG A 383 31.06 19.98 -3.65
C ARG A 383 32.27 19.44 -4.38
N THR A 384 33.11 18.72 -3.66
CA THR A 384 34.32 18.06 -4.16
C THR A 384 33.98 16.88 -5.08
N ASP A 385 34.94 16.47 -5.93
CA ASP A 385 34.76 15.32 -6.83
C ASP A 385 34.48 14.01 -6.06
N GLU A 386 35.04 13.84 -4.86
CA GLU A 386 34.84 12.63 -4.04
C GLU A 386 33.43 12.59 -3.43
N GLU A 387 32.91 13.73 -2.96
CA GLU A 387 31.52 13.83 -2.47
C GLU A 387 30.53 13.56 -3.62
N ASN A 388 30.76 14.13 -4.81
CA ASN A 388 29.90 13.89 -5.97
C ASN A 388 29.90 12.40 -6.38
N LYS A 389 31.05 11.73 -6.25
CA LYS A 389 31.18 10.29 -6.49
C LYS A 389 30.43 9.47 -5.44
N GLU A 390 30.61 9.77 -4.15
CA GLU A 390 29.91 9.06 -3.06
C GLU A 390 28.39 9.13 -3.21
N ILE A 391 27.85 10.31 -3.54
CA ILE A 391 26.42 10.51 -3.80
C ILE A 391 25.96 9.69 -5.01
N THR A 392 26.75 9.68 -6.09
CA THR A 392 26.40 8.93 -7.31
C THR A 392 26.42 7.42 -7.07
N GLU A 393 27.39 6.93 -6.29
CA GLU A 393 27.47 5.53 -5.88
C GLU A 393 26.30 5.14 -4.96
N LEU A 394 25.90 6.02 -4.03
CA LEU A 394 24.73 5.82 -3.19
C LEU A 394 23.46 5.68 -4.04
N CYS A 395 23.24 6.57 -5.01
CA CYS A 395 22.09 6.51 -5.92
C CYS A 395 22.05 5.19 -6.70
N LEU A 396 23.20 4.77 -7.25
CA LEU A 396 23.30 3.50 -7.97
C LEU A 396 23.03 2.28 -7.06
N ASN A 397 23.57 2.30 -5.84
CA ASN A 397 23.33 1.24 -4.87
C ASN A 397 21.86 1.16 -4.46
N GLY A 398 21.19 2.31 -4.29
CA GLY A 398 19.75 2.37 -4.03
C GLY A 398 18.92 1.73 -5.14
N LEU A 399 19.19 2.09 -6.40
CA LEU A 399 18.51 1.49 -7.57
C LEU A 399 18.72 -0.03 -7.66
N ARG A 400 19.93 -0.52 -7.38
CA ARG A 400 20.24 -1.96 -7.38
C ARG A 400 19.56 -2.71 -6.25
N LEU A 401 19.52 -2.13 -5.04
CA LEU A 401 18.80 -2.72 -3.90
C LEU A 401 17.32 -2.85 -4.21
N LEU A 402 16.70 -1.77 -4.70
CA LEU A 402 15.31 -1.77 -5.12
C LEU A 402 15.05 -2.81 -6.21
N CYS A 403 15.94 -2.92 -7.21
CA CYS A 403 15.84 -3.96 -8.23
C CYS A 403 15.84 -5.38 -7.65
N ASP A 404 16.74 -5.71 -6.71
CA ASP A 404 16.80 -7.04 -6.10
C ASP A 404 15.54 -7.35 -5.27
N TRP A 405 15.07 -6.38 -4.50
CA TRP A 405 13.88 -6.51 -3.67
C TRP A 405 12.63 -6.70 -4.53
N THR A 406 12.41 -5.81 -5.51
CA THR A 406 11.29 -5.89 -6.46
C THR A 406 11.34 -7.19 -7.25
N SER A 407 12.51 -7.62 -7.74
CA SER A 407 12.66 -8.90 -8.44
C SER A 407 12.24 -10.07 -7.55
N SER A 408 12.62 -10.08 -6.28
CA SER A 408 12.28 -11.16 -5.34
C SER A 408 10.76 -11.27 -5.11
N VAL A 409 10.06 -10.13 -5.02
CA VAL A 409 8.60 -10.10 -4.85
C VAL A 409 7.90 -10.56 -6.14
N ILE A 410 8.30 -10.03 -7.30
CA ILE A 410 7.72 -10.39 -8.60
C ILE A 410 7.93 -11.88 -8.91
N GLU A 411 9.12 -12.41 -8.68
CA GLU A 411 9.46 -13.82 -8.94
C GLU A 411 8.64 -14.77 -8.05
N LEU A 412 8.39 -14.41 -6.78
CA LEU A 412 7.50 -15.20 -5.90
C LEU A 412 6.07 -15.23 -6.44
N VAL A 413 5.50 -14.06 -6.77
CA VAL A 413 4.14 -13.94 -7.30
C VAL A 413 4.03 -14.70 -8.62
N SER A 414 5.02 -14.57 -9.50
CA SER A 414 5.09 -15.27 -10.80
C SER A 414 5.08 -16.78 -10.62
N TRP A 415 5.88 -17.30 -9.69
CA TRP A 415 5.93 -18.73 -9.40
C TRP A 415 4.59 -19.24 -8.83
N LYS A 416 3.93 -18.48 -7.96
CA LYS A 416 2.63 -18.82 -7.37
C LYS A 416 1.50 -18.78 -8.41
N LEU A 417 1.54 -17.84 -9.34
CA LEU A 417 0.61 -17.79 -10.48
C LEU A 417 0.79 -18.98 -11.42
N ASP A 418 2.01 -19.45 -11.64
CA ASP A 418 2.28 -20.64 -12.46
C ASP A 418 1.99 -21.96 -11.73
N ASN A 419 1.99 -21.95 -10.39
CA ASN A 419 1.77 -23.13 -9.54
C ASN A 419 0.59 -22.91 -8.56
N PRO A 420 -0.68 -23.04 -9.04
CA PRO A 420 -1.85 -22.88 -8.19
C PRO A 420 -1.93 -23.90 -7.06
N ALA A 421 -2.48 -23.48 -5.91
CA ALA A 421 -2.71 -24.33 -4.76
C ALA A 421 -3.61 -25.53 -5.13
N LYS A 422 -3.21 -26.72 -4.68
CA LYS A 422 -4.01 -27.95 -4.83
C LYS A 422 -4.76 -28.23 -3.52
N PRO A 423 -6.02 -28.69 -3.56
CA PRO A 423 -6.77 -29.05 -2.36
C PRO A 423 -6.07 -30.11 -1.49
N GLU A 424 -5.24 -30.95 -2.10
CA GLU A 424 -4.43 -31.98 -1.43
C GLU A 424 -3.35 -31.38 -0.51
N THR A 425 -2.80 -30.22 -0.86
CA THR A 425 -1.71 -29.55 -0.11
C THR A 425 -2.22 -28.41 0.76
N HIS A 426 -3.39 -27.84 0.42
CA HIS A 426 -4.01 -26.73 1.15
C HIS A 426 -5.46 -27.10 1.54
N PRO A 427 -5.71 -27.53 2.79
CA PRO A 427 -7.05 -27.96 3.22
C PRO A 427 -8.08 -26.82 3.29
N GLU A 428 -7.63 -25.57 3.35
CA GLU A 428 -8.49 -24.38 3.32
C GLU A 428 -9.02 -24.05 1.91
N CYS A 429 -8.48 -24.69 0.86
CA CYS A 429 -8.84 -24.46 -0.53
C CYS A 429 -10.01 -25.37 -0.96
N PRO A 430 -11.18 -24.81 -1.32
CA PRO A 430 -12.30 -25.61 -1.84
C PRO A 430 -11.95 -26.28 -3.17
N PRO A 431 -12.44 -27.50 -3.46
CA PRO A 431 -12.16 -28.20 -4.72
C PRO A 431 -12.79 -27.53 -5.95
N GLU A 432 -13.91 -26.81 -5.78
CA GLU A 432 -14.63 -26.09 -6.85
C GLU A 432 -14.10 -24.66 -7.07
N SER A 433 -12.99 -24.28 -6.43
CA SER A 433 -12.45 -22.93 -6.55
C SER A 433 -11.91 -22.62 -7.95
N ALA A 434 -12.19 -21.40 -8.43
CA ALA A 434 -11.66 -20.88 -9.68
C ALA A 434 -10.12 -21.00 -9.72
N SER A 435 -9.56 -21.23 -10.91
CA SER A 435 -8.10 -21.37 -11.08
C SER A 435 -7.32 -20.18 -10.53
N TYR A 436 -7.83 -18.95 -10.73
CA TYR A 436 -7.19 -17.73 -10.24
C TYR A 436 -7.24 -17.62 -8.71
N ALA A 437 -8.34 -18.02 -8.06
CA ALA A 437 -8.45 -18.04 -6.59
C ALA A 437 -7.43 -19.02 -5.96
N ARG A 438 -7.19 -20.16 -6.62
CA ARG A 438 -6.15 -21.12 -6.24
C ARG A 438 -4.75 -20.58 -6.43
N ALA A 439 -4.55 -19.73 -7.44
CA ALA A 439 -3.27 -19.11 -7.72
C ALA A 439 -2.94 -17.96 -6.74
N THR A 440 -3.98 -17.28 -6.23
CA THR A 440 -3.87 -16.09 -5.37
C THR A 440 -4.34 -16.35 -3.93
N THR A 441 -5.64 -16.19 -3.65
CA THR A 441 -6.26 -16.20 -2.31
C THR A 441 -5.74 -17.31 -1.39
N TYR A 442 -5.67 -18.54 -1.91
CA TYR A 442 -5.31 -19.73 -1.12
C TYR A 442 -3.83 -20.12 -1.20
N ASN A 443 -3.02 -19.42 -2.00
CA ASN A 443 -1.64 -19.82 -2.29
C ASN A 443 -0.59 -19.13 -1.39
N TYR A 444 -1.03 -18.26 -0.48
CA TYR A 444 -0.15 -17.53 0.43
C TYR A 444 -0.50 -17.85 1.89
N THR A 445 0.52 -18.30 2.63
CA THR A 445 0.44 -18.46 4.09
C THR A 445 0.43 -17.10 4.79
N PRO A 446 -0.09 -16.99 6.03
CA PRO A 446 -0.05 -15.74 6.80
C PRO A 446 1.36 -15.14 6.91
N SER A 447 2.38 -15.98 7.14
CA SER A 447 3.78 -15.54 7.23
C SER A 447 4.31 -15.01 5.90
N GLU A 448 3.95 -15.62 4.76
CA GLU A 448 4.30 -15.09 3.44
C GLU A 448 3.61 -13.75 3.16
N LYS A 449 2.33 -13.60 3.53
CA LYS A 449 1.59 -12.33 3.41
C LYS A 449 2.26 -11.21 4.23
N ALA A 450 2.65 -11.50 5.48
CA ALA A 450 3.38 -10.54 6.33
C ALA A 450 4.72 -10.13 5.71
N ALA A 451 5.50 -11.10 5.21
CA ALA A 451 6.79 -10.81 4.56
C ALA A 451 6.63 -9.99 3.27
N LEU A 452 5.59 -10.25 2.47
CA LEU A 452 5.26 -9.47 1.28
C LEU A 452 4.89 -8.02 1.63
N VAL A 453 4.02 -7.82 2.63
CA VAL A 453 3.64 -6.49 3.11
C VAL A 453 4.86 -5.68 3.53
N GLU A 454 5.76 -6.28 4.33
CA GLU A 454 7.00 -5.64 4.76
C GLU A 454 7.94 -5.31 3.58
N MET A 455 8.13 -6.23 2.64
CA MET A 455 9.01 -5.98 1.49
C MET A 455 8.46 -4.86 0.59
N ILE A 456 7.15 -4.83 0.34
CA ILE A 456 6.51 -3.76 -0.45
C ILE A 456 6.65 -2.41 0.28
N ALA A 457 6.46 -2.38 1.60
CA ALA A 457 6.65 -1.17 2.39
C ALA A 457 8.10 -0.66 2.34
N MET A 458 9.10 -1.54 2.42
CA MET A 458 10.51 -1.15 2.29
C MET A 458 10.85 -0.63 0.88
N ILE A 459 10.33 -1.27 -0.17
CA ILE A 459 10.53 -0.83 -1.57
C ILE A 459 9.95 0.58 -1.77
N LYS A 460 8.67 0.77 -1.41
CA LYS A 460 7.98 2.06 -1.59
C LYS A 460 8.50 3.15 -0.66
N GLY A 461 8.93 2.79 0.56
CA GLY A 461 9.55 3.72 1.51
C GLY A 461 10.89 4.27 1.01
N VAL A 462 11.79 3.41 0.53
CA VAL A 462 13.07 3.84 -0.06
C VAL A 462 12.85 4.60 -1.36
N GLN A 463 11.88 4.20 -2.19
CA GLN A 463 11.49 4.93 -3.40
C GLN A 463 11.08 6.37 -3.08
N LEU A 464 10.24 6.58 -2.07
CA LEU A 464 9.83 7.91 -1.63
C LEU A 464 11.03 8.75 -1.18
N GLN A 465 11.90 8.18 -0.35
CA GLN A 465 13.08 8.89 0.16
C GLN A 465 14.02 9.32 -0.97
N LEU A 466 14.28 8.43 -1.95
CA LEU A 466 15.11 8.74 -3.11
C LEU A 466 14.45 9.76 -4.05
N SER A 467 13.14 9.67 -4.25
CA SER A 467 12.40 10.61 -5.10
C SER A 467 12.38 12.03 -4.50
N ARG A 468 12.24 12.16 -3.18
CA ARG A 468 12.26 13.48 -2.50
C ARG A 468 13.61 14.19 -2.62
N LEU A 469 14.70 13.43 -2.76
CA LEU A 469 16.07 13.94 -2.87
C LEU A 469 16.56 14.00 -4.33
N GLU A 470 15.70 13.74 -5.31
CA GLU A 470 16.09 13.68 -6.74
C GLU A 470 16.75 14.98 -7.21
N ALA A 471 16.18 16.13 -6.85
CA ALA A 471 16.73 17.43 -7.24
C ALA A 471 18.16 17.64 -6.69
N ASP A 472 18.39 17.18 -5.45
CA ASP A 472 19.69 17.28 -4.78
C ASP A 472 20.74 16.33 -5.38
N PHE A 473 20.30 15.19 -5.93
CA PHE A 473 21.15 14.20 -6.59
C PHE A 473 21.52 14.55 -8.03
N ALA A 474 20.63 15.24 -8.75
CA ALA A 474 20.79 15.51 -10.17
C ALA A 474 22.11 16.25 -10.49
N THR A 475 22.47 17.25 -9.69
CA THR A 475 23.69 18.05 -9.86
C THR A 475 24.98 17.25 -9.58
N PRO A 476 25.13 16.55 -8.44
CA PRO A 476 26.25 15.63 -8.18
C PRO A 476 26.44 14.57 -9.26
N ILE A 477 25.36 13.92 -9.70
CA ILE A 477 25.41 12.88 -10.73
C ILE A 477 25.97 13.45 -12.04
N ARG A 478 25.45 14.60 -12.50
CA ARG A 478 25.93 15.25 -13.73
C ARG A 478 27.41 15.63 -13.63
N LYS A 479 27.84 16.19 -12.50
CA LYS A 479 29.24 16.59 -12.27
C LYS A 479 30.19 15.40 -12.21
N HIS A 480 29.81 14.33 -11.51
CA HIS A 480 30.62 13.11 -11.41
C HIS A 480 30.79 12.44 -12.79
N ILE A 481 29.68 12.25 -13.52
CA ILE A 481 29.73 11.63 -14.86
C ILE A 481 30.58 12.48 -15.82
N TYR A 482 30.42 13.81 -15.79
CA TYR A 482 31.25 14.71 -16.60
C TYR A 482 32.74 14.59 -16.24
N ALA A 483 33.07 14.59 -14.94
CA ALA A 483 34.44 14.46 -14.47
C ALA A 483 35.09 13.14 -14.94
N GLU A 484 34.41 12.01 -14.77
CA GLU A 484 34.88 10.69 -15.21
C GLU A 484 35.08 10.63 -16.73
N VAL A 485 34.15 11.18 -17.52
CA VAL A 485 34.28 11.24 -18.98
C VAL A 485 35.49 12.09 -19.39
N GLN A 486 35.64 13.30 -18.84
CA GLN A 486 36.74 14.18 -19.21
C GLN A 486 38.10 13.65 -18.74
N ASP A 487 38.19 13.11 -17.53
CA ASP A 487 39.43 12.54 -17.01
C ASP A 487 39.83 11.28 -17.81
N PHE A 488 38.85 10.48 -18.24
CA PHE A 488 39.11 9.35 -19.12
C PHE A 488 39.63 9.81 -20.49
N VAL A 489 38.92 10.73 -21.14
CA VAL A 489 39.22 11.16 -22.51
C VAL A 489 40.50 12.01 -22.59
N GLN A 490 40.68 12.97 -21.67
CA GLN A 490 41.79 13.92 -21.72
C GLN A 490 43.08 13.40 -21.06
N LEU A 491 42.97 12.58 -20.00
CA LEU A 491 44.12 12.08 -19.24
C LEU A 491 44.42 10.61 -19.54
N THR A 492 43.42 9.74 -19.42
CA THR A 492 43.63 8.27 -19.49
C THR A 492 43.95 7.79 -20.91
N LEU A 493 43.26 8.32 -21.93
CA LEU A 493 43.48 7.93 -23.34
C LEU A 493 44.73 8.55 -23.98
N ARG A 494 45.37 9.54 -23.33
CA ARG A 494 46.55 10.25 -23.86
C ARG A 494 47.78 9.36 -24.01
N GLU A 495 48.08 8.52 -23.00
CA GLU A 495 49.22 7.59 -23.06
C GLU A 495 49.01 6.47 -24.11
N PRO A 496 47.84 5.79 -24.16
CA PRO A 496 47.48 4.87 -25.25
C PRO A 496 47.58 5.50 -26.64
N LEU A 497 47.07 6.73 -26.82
CA LEU A 497 47.14 7.44 -28.10
C LEU A 497 48.59 7.70 -28.52
N HIS A 498 49.42 8.21 -27.60
CA HIS A 498 50.83 8.49 -27.89
C HIS A 498 51.58 7.22 -28.29
N LYS A 499 51.33 6.09 -27.61
CA LYS A 499 51.90 4.79 -27.99
C LYS A 499 51.40 4.31 -29.35
N ALA A 500 50.10 4.42 -29.62
CA ALA A 500 49.53 4.03 -30.91
C ALA A 500 50.16 4.82 -32.06
N VAL A 501 50.30 6.14 -31.93
CA VAL A 501 50.96 7.00 -32.93
C VAL A 501 52.45 6.66 -33.05
N LYS A 502 53.17 6.53 -31.94
CA LYS A 502 54.61 6.19 -31.92
C LYS A 502 54.90 4.84 -32.59
N HIS A 503 54.03 3.86 -32.38
CA HIS A 503 54.16 2.51 -32.94
C HIS A 503 53.42 2.32 -34.28
N LYS A 504 52.95 3.40 -34.92
CA LYS A 504 52.25 3.40 -36.22
C LYS A 504 51.04 2.45 -36.26
N LYS A 505 50.25 2.44 -35.18
CA LYS A 505 49.01 1.68 -35.05
C LYS A 505 47.82 2.55 -35.47
N ASP A 506 47.75 2.87 -36.76
CA ASP A 506 46.88 3.91 -37.33
C ASP A 506 45.38 3.72 -36.98
N MET A 507 44.90 2.49 -36.96
CA MET A 507 43.49 2.18 -36.62
C MET A 507 43.18 2.49 -35.15
N ILE A 508 44.08 2.12 -34.22
CA ILE A 508 43.91 2.39 -32.79
C ILE A 508 43.98 3.89 -32.52
N SER A 509 44.93 4.59 -33.14
CA SER A 509 45.00 6.06 -33.02
C SER A 509 43.78 6.75 -33.62
N THR A 510 43.22 6.24 -34.72
CA THR A 510 42.01 6.81 -35.33
C THR A 510 40.80 6.66 -34.42
N ILE A 511 40.59 5.47 -33.84
CA ILE A 511 39.47 5.23 -32.92
C ILE A 511 39.62 6.06 -31.65
N ILE A 512 40.81 6.11 -31.05
CA ILE A 512 41.05 6.91 -29.84
C ILE A 512 40.89 8.42 -30.11
N ASN A 513 41.38 8.93 -31.24
CA ASN A 513 41.15 10.32 -31.65
C ASN A 513 39.67 10.59 -31.86
N SER A 514 38.92 9.67 -32.48
CA SER A 514 37.47 9.82 -32.68
C SER A 514 36.71 9.90 -31.34
N ILE A 515 37.10 9.09 -30.34
CA ILE A 515 36.55 9.19 -28.98
C ILE A 515 36.86 10.55 -28.37
N ILE A 516 38.09 11.04 -28.53
CA ILE A 516 38.51 12.35 -27.99
C ILE A 516 37.73 13.48 -28.65
N ASP A 517 37.65 13.50 -29.98
CA ASP A 517 36.96 14.56 -30.73
C ASP A 517 35.45 14.57 -30.45
N THR A 518 34.85 13.41 -30.13
CA THR A 518 33.41 13.29 -29.83
C THR A 518 33.04 13.87 -28.45
N CYS A 519 33.90 13.69 -27.44
CA CYS A 519 33.56 13.93 -26.02
C CYS A 519 34.43 14.97 -25.30
N ALA A 520 35.61 15.33 -25.82
CA ALA A 520 36.52 16.23 -25.13
C ALA A 520 35.99 17.67 -25.12
N ASP A 521 35.68 18.19 -23.94
CA ASP A 521 35.39 19.61 -23.74
C ASP A 521 36.68 20.34 -23.34
N ALA A 522 37.53 20.60 -24.33
CA ALA A 522 38.74 21.39 -24.15
C ALA A 522 38.45 22.87 -24.43
N SER A 523 38.64 23.73 -23.43
CA SER A 523 38.48 25.19 -23.54
C SER A 523 39.50 25.89 -24.46
N ASN A 524 40.30 25.15 -25.22
CA ASN A 524 41.17 25.68 -26.27
C ASN A 524 41.09 24.79 -27.53
N LEU A 525 40.30 25.24 -28.50
CA LEU A 525 40.15 24.71 -29.87
C LEU A 525 41.45 24.70 -30.71
N THR A 526 42.64 24.77 -30.10
CA THR A 526 43.94 24.90 -30.77
C THR A 526 44.93 23.82 -30.33
N MET A 527 44.53 22.55 -30.35
CA MET A 527 45.46 21.43 -30.23
C MET A 527 45.29 20.34 -31.31
N SER A 528 44.66 20.65 -32.46
CA SER A 528 44.63 19.70 -33.60
C SER A 528 45.51 20.08 -34.80
N LYS A 529 46.37 21.12 -34.71
CA LYS A 529 47.29 21.47 -35.82
C LYS A 529 48.78 21.60 -35.50
N SER A 530 49.24 21.29 -34.29
CA SER A 530 50.69 21.33 -33.96
C SER A 530 51.19 20.03 -33.33
N MET A 531 51.08 18.92 -34.07
CA MET A 531 51.97 17.78 -33.92
C MET A 531 52.60 17.44 -35.27
N GLU A 532 53.22 18.44 -35.90
CA GLU A 532 54.26 18.17 -36.87
C GLU A 532 55.59 17.92 -36.15
N PHE A 533 56.20 16.80 -36.55
CA PHE A 533 57.56 16.36 -36.29
C PHE A 533 58.55 17.46 -35.88
N SER A 534 59.15 17.34 -34.69
CA SER A 534 60.59 17.62 -34.59
C SER A 534 61.27 16.74 -33.54
N SER A 535 62.21 15.95 -34.05
CA SER A 535 63.25 15.30 -33.26
C SER A 535 64.30 16.32 -32.85
N LYS A 536 64.63 16.42 -31.56
CA LYS A 536 66.01 16.30 -31.01
C LYS A 536 66.06 16.67 -29.52
N LYS A 537 66.87 15.90 -28.80
CA LYS A 537 67.32 16.09 -27.41
C LYS A 537 67.55 17.57 -27.06
N LYS A 538 66.91 18.03 -25.97
CA LYS A 538 67.59 18.81 -24.91
C LYS A 538 66.78 18.81 -23.62
N SER A 539 67.51 18.51 -22.55
CA SER A 539 67.13 18.54 -21.14
C SER A 539 66.63 19.90 -20.66
N LYS A 540 65.51 19.92 -19.94
CA LYS A 540 65.42 20.41 -18.55
C LYS A 540 64.00 20.15 -18.00
N LYS A 541 63.96 19.36 -16.91
CA LYS A 541 62.92 19.41 -15.89
C LYS A 541 62.69 20.88 -15.50
N GLU A 542 61.44 21.23 -15.17
CA GLU A 542 60.97 22.45 -14.43
C GLU A 542 60.01 23.43 -15.13
N GLN A 543 59.52 23.22 -16.36
CA GLN A 543 58.48 24.12 -16.95
C GLN A 543 57.30 23.41 -17.62
N SER A 544 56.93 22.22 -17.15
CA SER A 544 55.75 21.47 -17.68
C SER A 544 54.62 21.31 -16.66
N GLN A 545 54.58 22.09 -15.59
CA GLN A 545 53.56 21.96 -14.52
C GLN A 545 52.45 23.01 -14.58
N SER A 546 52.58 24.14 -15.28
CA SER A 546 51.63 25.25 -15.12
C SER A 546 50.50 25.34 -16.15
N LEU A 547 50.56 24.64 -17.29
CA LEU A 547 49.54 24.78 -18.36
C LEU A 547 48.69 23.52 -18.60
N SER A 548 49.18 22.32 -18.30
CA SER A 548 48.36 21.10 -18.33
C SER A 548 47.36 21.00 -17.18
N ASP A 549 47.65 21.71 -16.08
CA ASP A 549 46.85 21.68 -14.84
C ASP A 549 45.64 22.63 -14.87
N LEU A 550 45.53 23.51 -15.87
CA LEU A 550 44.42 24.48 -15.97
C LEU A 550 43.26 23.99 -16.84
N SER A 551 43.52 23.11 -17.82
CA SER A 551 42.48 22.55 -18.70
C SER A 551 41.65 21.45 -18.02
N SER A 552 42.25 20.68 -17.12
CA SER A 552 41.63 19.54 -16.42
C SER A 552 40.74 19.94 -15.24
N LYS A 553 40.71 21.23 -14.85
CA LYS A 553 40.04 21.67 -13.60
C LYS A 553 38.63 22.24 -13.77
N ARG A 554 38.14 22.48 -14.99
CA ARG A 554 36.80 23.06 -15.16
C ARG A 554 35.75 21.94 -15.19
N ARG A 555 35.26 21.55 -14.01
CA ARG A 555 34.13 20.63 -13.85
C ARG A 555 32.83 21.34 -14.23
N ARG A 556 32.11 20.80 -15.20
CA ARG A 556 30.80 21.31 -15.63
C ARG A 556 29.69 20.44 -15.08
N GLU A 557 28.52 21.05 -14.94
CA GLU A 557 27.27 20.36 -14.63
C GLU A 557 26.53 19.95 -15.91
N VAL A 558 27.24 19.37 -16.88
CA VAL A 558 26.65 18.99 -18.17
C VAL A 558 27.05 17.54 -18.45
N PRO A 559 26.10 16.60 -18.53
CA PRO A 559 26.40 15.21 -18.86
C PRO A 559 26.66 15.06 -20.37
N PRO A 560 27.31 13.96 -20.80
CA PRO A 560 27.36 13.62 -22.22
C PRO A 560 25.96 13.33 -22.77
N SER A 561 25.71 13.66 -24.04
CA SER A 561 24.49 13.23 -24.74
C SER A 561 24.43 11.70 -24.90
N SER A 562 23.23 11.15 -25.12
CA SER A 562 23.04 9.69 -25.27
C SER A 562 23.83 9.14 -26.47
N THR A 563 23.94 9.90 -27.56
CA THR A 563 24.81 9.65 -28.72
C THR A 563 26.29 9.64 -28.37
N GLN A 564 26.79 10.69 -27.72
CA GLN A 564 28.20 10.77 -27.32
C GLN A 564 28.60 9.58 -26.44
N LEU A 565 27.76 9.24 -25.47
CA LEU A 565 28.01 8.13 -24.57
C LEU A 565 27.97 6.78 -25.31
N TYR A 566 26.97 6.56 -26.17
CA TYR A 566 26.87 5.36 -26.99
C TYR A 566 28.08 5.19 -27.90
N LEU A 567 28.41 6.21 -28.71
CA LEU A 567 29.53 6.17 -29.64
C LEU A 567 30.86 5.94 -28.91
N THR A 568 31.09 6.62 -27.78
CA THR A 568 32.29 6.43 -26.96
C THR A 568 32.40 5.00 -26.46
N ARG A 569 31.32 4.45 -25.90
CA ARG A 569 31.29 3.08 -25.39
C ARG A 569 31.51 2.07 -26.50
N THR A 570 30.80 2.18 -27.62
CA THR A 570 30.93 1.28 -28.77
C THR A 570 32.33 1.31 -29.38
N MET A 571 32.92 2.50 -29.54
CA MET A 571 34.29 2.66 -30.02
C MET A 571 35.30 2.05 -29.05
N LEU A 572 35.12 2.25 -27.75
CA LEU A 572 36.00 1.70 -26.72
C LEU A 572 35.91 0.17 -26.63
N GLU A 573 34.70 -0.36 -26.71
CA GLU A 573 34.43 -1.80 -26.72
C GLU A 573 35.10 -2.48 -27.93
N SER A 574 35.14 -1.81 -29.09
CA SER A 574 35.84 -2.32 -30.28
C SER A 574 37.35 -2.51 -30.10
N LEU A 575 37.98 -1.68 -29.26
CA LEU A 575 39.41 -1.75 -28.94
C LEU A 575 39.72 -2.90 -27.99
N VAL A 576 38.75 -3.22 -27.13
CA VAL A 576 38.88 -4.21 -26.07
C VAL A 576 38.40 -5.60 -26.51
N SER A 577 37.57 -5.66 -27.55
CA SER A 577 37.04 -6.91 -28.10
C SER A 577 38.13 -7.83 -28.66
N GLU A 578 37.88 -9.15 -28.54
CA GLU A 578 38.71 -10.17 -29.20
C GLU A 578 38.37 -10.35 -30.69
N LYS A 579 37.17 -9.92 -31.10
CA LYS A 579 36.66 -10.00 -32.47
C LYS A 579 36.85 -8.65 -33.17
N SER A 580 37.99 -8.46 -33.80
CA SER A 580 38.34 -7.20 -34.48
C SER A 580 38.80 -7.45 -35.92
N GLY A 581 37.95 -8.01 -36.78
CA GLY A 581 38.16 -8.04 -38.25
C GLY A 581 39.59 -8.40 -38.68
N GLY A 582 40.01 -9.66 -38.47
CA GLY A 582 41.32 -10.16 -38.91
C GLY A 582 42.58 -9.61 -38.18
N ARG A 583 42.51 -8.51 -37.42
CA ARG A 583 43.62 -7.94 -36.64
C ARG A 583 43.23 -7.75 -35.17
N ARG A 584 43.88 -8.46 -34.24
CA ARG A 584 43.54 -8.43 -32.81
C ARG A 584 43.97 -7.09 -32.15
N LEU A 585 43.13 -6.06 -32.24
CA LEU A 585 43.39 -4.71 -31.69
C LEU A 585 43.75 -4.73 -30.20
N ARG A 586 43.05 -5.57 -29.42
CA ARG A 586 43.32 -5.78 -28.00
C ARG A 586 44.77 -6.15 -27.67
N LYS A 587 45.44 -6.96 -28.52
CA LYS A 587 46.82 -7.42 -28.25
C LYS A 587 47.85 -6.30 -28.38
N ASP A 588 47.49 -5.22 -29.06
CA ASP A 588 48.36 -4.09 -29.33
C ASP A 588 48.24 -2.98 -28.26
N ILE A 589 47.43 -3.19 -27.21
CA ILE A 589 47.21 -2.27 -26.10
C ILE A 589 47.77 -2.88 -24.81
N ASP A 590 48.50 -2.09 -24.01
CA ASP A 590 49.08 -2.58 -22.76
C ASP A 590 47.98 -3.02 -21.77
N PRO A 591 48.19 -4.11 -21.00
CA PRO A 591 47.20 -4.61 -20.03
C PRO A 591 46.71 -3.56 -19.03
N LYS A 592 47.61 -2.71 -18.53
CA LYS A 592 47.26 -1.61 -17.60
C LYS A 592 46.24 -0.62 -18.17
N HIS A 593 46.25 -0.41 -19.49
CA HIS A 593 45.31 0.49 -20.16
C HIS A 593 44.01 -0.23 -20.47
N LEU A 594 44.08 -1.52 -20.83
CA LEU A 594 42.90 -2.37 -21.00
C LEU A 594 42.06 -2.44 -19.72
N GLU A 595 42.67 -2.61 -18.55
CA GLU A 595 41.96 -2.61 -17.26
C GLU A 595 41.19 -1.31 -17.01
N LYS A 596 41.80 -0.16 -17.31
CA LYS A 596 41.13 1.15 -17.19
C LYS A 596 39.97 1.31 -18.20
N MET A 597 40.13 0.79 -19.41
CA MET A 597 39.07 0.79 -20.42
C MET A 597 37.90 -0.10 -20.00
N PHE A 598 38.17 -1.29 -19.45
CA PHE A 598 37.14 -2.18 -18.89
C PHE A 598 36.40 -1.55 -17.71
N LEU A 599 37.13 -0.89 -16.80
CA LEU A 599 36.53 -0.21 -15.65
C LEU A 599 35.57 0.89 -16.12
N PHE A 600 36.00 1.72 -17.08
CA PHE A 600 35.17 2.76 -17.67
C PHE A 600 33.93 2.17 -18.36
N LEU A 601 34.07 1.11 -19.15
CA LEU A 601 32.94 0.42 -19.79
C LEU A 601 31.94 -0.14 -18.76
N ARG A 602 32.43 -0.65 -17.63
CA ARG A 602 31.57 -1.19 -16.56
C ARG A 602 30.83 -0.09 -15.80
N GLN A 603 31.49 1.02 -15.49
CA GLN A 603 30.87 2.16 -14.80
C GLN A 603 29.86 2.88 -15.71
N SER A 604 30.27 3.17 -16.95
CA SER A 604 29.46 3.91 -17.91
C SER A 604 28.22 3.18 -18.44
N TYR A 605 28.06 1.89 -18.11
CA TYR A 605 26.83 1.14 -18.39
C TYR A 605 25.64 1.71 -17.62
N TYR A 606 25.87 2.18 -16.39
CA TYR A 606 24.80 2.64 -15.49
C TYR A 606 24.48 4.13 -15.63
N TRP A 607 25.31 4.90 -16.32
CA TRP A 607 25.14 6.34 -16.47
C TRP A 607 23.83 6.75 -17.16
N PRO A 608 23.35 6.09 -18.24
CA PRO A 608 22.04 6.42 -18.80
C PRO A 608 20.93 6.33 -17.75
N CYS A 609 20.93 5.27 -16.94
CA CYS A 609 19.97 5.05 -15.86
C CYS A 609 20.05 6.11 -14.76
N LEU A 610 21.28 6.55 -14.40
CA LEU A 610 21.49 7.60 -13.41
C LEU A 610 21.11 9.00 -13.93
N LEU A 611 21.31 9.26 -15.23
CA LEU A 611 20.88 10.51 -15.87
C LEU A 611 19.36 10.58 -16.01
N SER A 612 18.69 9.43 -16.19
CA SER A 612 17.23 9.30 -16.16
C SER A 612 16.71 8.80 -14.81
N PHE A 613 17.28 9.29 -13.70
CA PHE A 613 17.06 8.74 -12.36
C PHE A 613 15.58 8.55 -12.00
N SER A 614 14.74 9.57 -12.21
CA SER A 614 13.29 9.51 -11.93
C SER A 614 12.60 8.33 -12.61
N GLN A 615 12.81 8.18 -13.93
CA GLN A 615 12.18 7.14 -14.73
C GLN A 615 12.73 5.75 -14.36
N THR A 616 14.03 5.66 -14.10
CA THR A 616 14.66 4.42 -13.68
C THR A 616 14.17 4.00 -12.29
N LEU A 617 14.07 4.93 -11.34
CA LEU A 617 13.56 4.68 -9.99
C LEU A 617 12.13 4.15 -10.05
N ALA A 618 11.26 4.76 -10.86
CA ALA A 618 9.90 4.27 -11.08
C ALA A 618 9.88 2.84 -11.65
N ASN A 619 10.72 2.54 -12.64
CA ASN A 619 10.80 1.20 -13.23
C ASN A 619 11.40 0.14 -12.28
N CYS A 620 12.31 0.54 -11.38
CA CYS A 620 12.89 -0.37 -10.36
C CYS A 620 11.88 -0.79 -9.29
N CYS A 621 10.83 0.01 -9.08
CA CYS A 621 9.81 -0.19 -8.06
C CYS A 621 8.42 -0.53 -8.65
N ASP A 622 8.36 -0.91 -9.93
CA ASP A 622 7.08 -1.20 -10.59
C ASP A 622 6.47 -2.51 -10.06
N LEU A 623 5.38 -2.38 -9.31
CA LEU A 623 4.57 -3.49 -8.78
C LEU A 623 3.14 -3.48 -9.37
N SER A 624 2.92 -2.75 -10.47
CA SER A 624 1.61 -2.60 -11.13
C SER A 624 0.98 -3.93 -11.57
N GLN A 625 1.83 -4.92 -11.87
CA GLN A 625 1.41 -6.22 -12.40
C GLN A 625 0.63 -7.07 -11.40
N PHE A 626 0.60 -6.71 -10.11
CA PHE A 626 -0.13 -7.47 -9.08
C PHE A 626 -1.65 -7.34 -9.17
N TRP A 627 -2.16 -6.29 -9.82
CA TRP A 627 -3.60 -6.10 -10.01
C TRP A 627 -4.11 -6.74 -11.31
N PHE A 628 -3.35 -6.62 -12.41
CA PHE A 628 -3.77 -7.08 -13.73
C PHE A 628 -4.00 -8.59 -13.77
N ARG A 629 -5.03 -9.02 -14.50
CA ARG A 629 -5.48 -10.42 -14.54
C ARG A 629 -6.18 -10.82 -15.85
N GLU A 630 -5.83 -10.16 -16.97
CA GLU A 630 -6.48 -10.39 -18.27
C GLU A 630 -6.24 -11.79 -18.83
N PHE A 631 -5.11 -12.43 -18.52
CA PHE A 631 -4.88 -13.82 -18.93
C PHE A 631 -5.82 -14.77 -18.21
N TYR A 632 -5.97 -14.65 -16.90
CA TYR A 632 -6.92 -15.46 -16.13
C TYR A 632 -8.39 -15.20 -16.51
N LEU A 633 -8.74 -13.95 -16.86
CA LEU A 633 -10.07 -13.63 -17.40
C LEU A 633 -10.33 -14.29 -18.74
N GLU A 634 -9.34 -14.30 -19.64
CA GLU A 634 -9.44 -15.03 -20.93
C GLU A 634 -9.66 -16.53 -20.70
N MET A 635 -8.93 -17.13 -19.74
CA MET A 635 -9.06 -18.54 -19.37
C MET A 635 -10.41 -18.91 -18.75
N SER A 636 -11.17 -17.94 -18.22
CA SER A 636 -12.55 -18.17 -17.74
C SER A 636 -13.56 -18.40 -18.87
N MET A 637 -13.15 -18.23 -20.13
CA MET A 637 -13.98 -18.42 -21.32
C MET A 637 -15.31 -17.63 -21.31
N GLY A 638 -15.38 -16.55 -20.53
CA GLY A 638 -16.52 -15.63 -20.48
C GLY A 638 -17.49 -15.86 -19.35
N GLU A 639 -17.20 -16.82 -18.47
CA GLU A 639 -17.96 -17.00 -17.22
C GLU A 639 -17.76 -15.81 -16.27
N GLN A 640 -16.56 -15.22 -16.27
CA GLN A 640 -16.20 -14.09 -15.41
C GLN A 640 -15.84 -12.88 -16.27
N ILE A 641 -16.52 -11.75 -16.04
CA ILE A 641 -16.14 -10.46 -16.64
C ILE A 641 -15.02 -9.79 -15.86
N GLN A 642 -14.99 -9.99 -14.55
CA GLN A 642 -13.95 -9.57 -13.62
C GLN A 642 -13.99 -10.49 -12.38
N PHE A 643 -12.87 -10.63 -11.68
CA PHE A 643 -12.79 -11.38 -10.42
C PHE A 643 -13.15 -10.51 -9.20
N PRO A 644 -13.72 -11.09 -8.14
CA PRO A 644 -14.02 -10.37 -6.90
C PRO A 644 -12.76 -9.92 -6.17
N ILE A 645 -12.91 -8.92 -5.29
CA ILE A 645 -11.79 -8.28 -4.57
C ILE A 645 -11.00 -9.27 -3.69
N GLU A 646 -11.61 -10.35 -3.21
CA GLU A 646 -10.97 -11.40 -2.40
C GLU A 646 -9.89 -12.18 -3.17
N MET A 647 -9.88 -12.08 -4.50
CA MET A 647 -8.86 -12.66 -5.39
C MET A 647 -7.81 -11.63 -5.84
N SER A 648 -7.99 -10.35 -5.50
CA SER A 648 -7.10 -9.26 -5.89
C SER A 648 -5.94 -9.14 -4.91
N ILE A 649 -4.69 -9.26 -5.39
CA ILE A 649 -3.50 -9.24 -4.52
C ILE A 649 -3.43 -7.96 -3.65
N PRO A 650 -3.63 -6.73 -4.19
CA PRO A 650 -3.64 -5.52 -3.36
C PRO A 650 -4.63 -5.59 -2.19
N TRP A 651 -5.85 -6.08 -2.42
CA TRP A 651 -6.84 -6.23 -1.36
C TRP A 651 -6.52 -7.39 -0.41
N ILE A 652 -6.04 -8.54 -0.91
CA ILE A 652 -5.62 -9.67 -0.07
C ILE A 652 -4.58 -9.23 0.96
N LEU A 653 -3.59 -8.42 0.55
CA LEU A 653 -2.55 -7.90 1.44
C LEU A 653 -3.10 -6.86 2.40
N THR A 654 -3.94 -5.93 1.93
CA THR A 654 -4.57 -4.89 2.75
C THR A 654 -5.48 -5.49 3.83
N ASP A 655 -6.36 -6.41 3.44
CA ASP A 655 -7.29 -7.09 4.34
C ASP A 655 -6.57 -7.98 5.35
N TYR A 656 -5.44 -8.60 4.95
CA TYR A 656 -4.59 -9.32 5.88
C TYR A 656 -4.03 -8.41 6.98
N VAL A 657 -3.57 -7.20 6.66
CA VAL A 657 -3.09 -6.25 7.69
C VAL A 657 -4.21 -5.84 8.64
N LEU A 658 -5.42 -5.59 8.12
CA LEU A 658 -6.58 -5.20 8.93
C LEU A 658 -7.07 -6.32 9.87
N THR A 659 -6.90 -7.58 9.48
CA THR A 659 -7.36 -8.76 10.25
C THR A 659 -6.25 -9.40 11.09
N SER A 660 -4.98 -9.07 10.82
CA SER A 660 -3.83 -9.57 11.55
C SER A 660 -3.81 -9.09 13.00
N GLN A 661 -3.27 -9.94 13.88
CA GLN A 661 -3.02 -9.58 15.28
C GLN A 661 -1.66 -8.90 15.50
N ASP A 662 -0.86 -8.74 14.44
CA ASP A 662 0.47 -8.13 14.51
C ASP A 662 0.38 -6.59 14.39
N PRO A 663 0.64 -5.84 15.48
CA PRO A 663 0.57 -4.37 15.45
C PRO A 663 1.65 -3.72 14.58
N SER A 664 2.74 -4.44 14.27
CA SER A 664 3.87 -3.88 13.52
C SER A 664 3.52 -3.65 12.04
N LEU A 665 2.59 -4.44 11.49
CA LEU A 665 2.18 -4.33 10.09
C LEU A 665 1.21 -3.18 9.84
N MET A 666 0.62 -2.60 10.88
CA MET A 666 -0.40 -1.55 10.76
C MET A 666 0.13 -0.30 10.03
N GLU A 667 1.40 0.05 10.26
CA GLU A 667 2.08 1.17 9.60
C GLU A 667 2.40 0.90 8.13
N CYS A 668 2.37 -0.38 7.72
CA CYS A 668 2.63 -0.80 6.34
C CYS A 668 1.38 -0.78 5.44
N LEU A 669 0.22 -0.46 6.00
CA LEU A 669 -1.07 -0.63 5.34
C LEU A 669 -1.22 0.25 4.09
N LEU A 670 -0.89 1.55 4.19
CA LEU A 670 -1.08 2.48 3.08
C LEU A 670 -0.20 2.17 1.86
N TYR A 671 0.97 1.56 2.07
CA TYR A 671 1.82 1.08 0.97
C TYR A 671 1.16 -0.04 0.14
N GLN A 672 0.24 -0.81 0.73
CA GLN A 672 -0.48 -1.86 0.00
C GLN A 672 -1.60 -1.27 -0.87
N LEU A 673 -2.29 -0.24 -0.38
CA LEU A 673 -3.27 0.51 -1.16
C LEU A 673 -2.62 1.27 -2.32
N ASP A 674 -1.36 1.67 -2.18
CA ASP A 674 -0.60 2.32 -3.25
C ASP A 674 -0.35 1.42 -4.48
N LEU A 675 -0.47 0.09 -4.35
CA LEU A 675 -0.40 -0.81 -5.51
C LEU A 675 -1.49 -0.49 -6.56
N TYR A 676 -2.62 0.09 -6.14
CA TYR A 676 -3.64 0.59 -7.06
C TYR A 676 -3.17 1.83 -7.83
N ASN A 677 -2.35 2.69 -7.23
CA ASN A 677 -1.74 3.82 -7.93
C ASN A 677 -0.80 3.32 -9.04
N ASP A 678 0.02 2.31 -8.76
CA ASP A 678 0.89 1.68 -9.76
C ASP A 678 0.06 1.13 -10.94
N ALA A 679 -0.99 0.36 -10.65
CA ALA A 679 -1.87 -0.23 -11.66
C ALA A 679 -2.61 0.85 -12.50
N ALA A 680 -3.10 1.91 -11.85
CA ALA A 680 -3.76 3.02 -12.52
C ALA A 680 -2.79 3.80 -13.42
N ALA A 681 -1.60 4.13 -12.92
CA ALA A 681 -0.57 4.83 -13.69
C ALA A 681 -0.13 3.99 -14.90
N TYR A 682 0.03 2.68 -14.74
CA TYR A 682 0.37 1.77 -15.83
C TYR A 682 -0.75 1.68 -16.87
N SER A 683 -2.01 1.61 -16.43
CA SER A 683 -3.19 1.58 -17.30
C SER A 683 -3.31 2.82 -18.19
N LEU A 684 -3.04 4.01 -17.62
CA LEU A 684 -3.15 5.28 -18.33
C LEU A 684 -1.93 5.58 -19.22
N SER A 685 -0.70 5.36 -18.72
CA SER A 685 0.53 5.77 -19.41
C SER A 685 1.07 4.71 -20.38
N LYS A 686 1.09 3.43 -19.97
CA LYS A 686 1.68 2.32 -20.74
C LYS A 686 0.64 1.63 -21.61
N PHE A 687 -0.43 1.10 -21.02
CA PHE A 687 -1.49 0.40 -21.77
C PHE A 687 -2.41 1.34 -22.55
N ARG A 688 -2.60 2.57 -22.05
CA ARG A 688 -3.48 3.60 -22.62
C ARG A 688 -4.91 3.07 -22.83
N LYS A 689 -5.47 2.43 -21.79
CA LYS A 689 -6.82 1.85 -21.80
C LYS A 689 -7.67 2.43 -20.68
N GLN A 690 -8.79 3.03 -21.07
CA GLN A 690 -9.75 3.61 -20.12
C GLN A 690 -10.43 2.54 -19.26
N HIS A 691 -10.98 1.47 -19.87
CA HIS A 691 -11.74 0.45 -19.14
C HIS A 691 -10.93 -0.23 -18.01
N LEU A 692 -9.61 -0.36 -18.16
CA LEU A 692 -8.76 -0.87 -17.07
C LEU A 692 -8.68 0.10 -15.91
N TYR A 693 -8.54 1.40 -16.19
CA TYR A 693 -8.58 2.43 -15.15
C TYR A 693 -9.95 2.49 -14.47
N ASP A 694 -11.04 2.41 -15.23
CA ASP A 694 -12.41 2.41 -14.70
C ASP A 694 -12.62 1.24 -13.72
N GLU A 695 -12.04 0.07 -14.01
CA GLU A 695 -12.09 -1.10 -13.13
C GLU A 695 -11.19 -0.97 -11.90
N VAL A 696 -9.98 -0.42 -12.04
CA VAL A 696 -9.12 -0.11 -10.88
C VAL A 696 -9.84 0.88 -9.96
N GLU A 697 -10.44 1.93 -10.51
CA GLU A 697 -11.18 2.95 -9.77
C GLU A 697 -12.41 2.36 -9.05
N ALA A 698 -13.19 1.53 -9.74
CA ALA A 698 -14.35 0.86 -9.14
C ALA A 698 -13.94 -0.07 -7.99
N GLU A 699 -12.84 -0.82 -8.16
CA GLU A 699 -12.29 -1.69 -7.10
C GLU A 699 -11.78 -0.88 -5.91
N VAL A 700 -11.03 0.21 -6.15
CA VAL A 700 -10.56 1.11 -5.09
C VAL A 700 -11.73 1.70 -4.32
N ASN A 701 -12.79 2.16 -4.97
CA ASN A 701 -13.95 2.72 -4.27
C ASN A 701 -14.55 1.70 -3.28
N LEU A 702 -14.76 0.46 -3.71
CA LEU A 702 -15.31 -0.60 -2.85
C LEU A 702 -14.33 -0.98 -1.73
N CYS A 703 -13.06 -1.20 -2.05
CA CYS A 703 -12.03 -1.60 -1.11
C CYS A 703 -11.76 -0.49 -0.08
N PHE A 704 -11.76 0.78 -0.50
CA PHE A 704 -11.52 1.92 0.38
C PHE A 704 -12.68 2.13 1.37
N ASP A 705 -13.92 1.96 0.93
CA ASP A 705 -15.08 1.99 1.84
C ASP A 705 -14.99 0.90 2.92
N GLN A 706 -14.62 -0.32 2.52
CA GLN A 706 -14.40 -1.44 3.44
C GLN A 706 -13.20 -1.19 4.35
N PHE A 707 -12.12 -0.63 3.84
CA PHE A 707 -10.93 -0.26 4.59
C PHE A 707 -11.27 0.74 5.69
N VAL A 708 -11.93 1.85 5.36
CA VAL A 708 -12.32 2.88 6.34
C VAL A 708 -13.28 2.30 7.37
N PHE A 709 -14.22 1.43 6.96
CA PHE A 709 -15.12 0.74 7.88
C PHE A 709 -14.37 -0.15 8.88
N LYS A 710 -13.56 -1.09 8.40
CA LYS A 710 -12.82 -2.05 9.24
C LYS A 710 -11.80 -1.35 10.13
N LEU A 711 -11.08 -0.36 9.61
CA LEU A 711 -10.12 0.43 10.38
C LEU A 711 -10.82 1.21 11.50
N SER A 712 -11.94 1.88 11.21
CA SER A 712 -12.69 2.64 12.22
C SER A 712 -13.25 1.73 13.32
N GLU A 713 -13.74 0.54 12.97
CA GLU A 713 -14.20 -0.46 13.94
C GLU A 713 -13.05 -0.95 14.83
N ALA A 714 -11.89 -1.26 14.24
CA ALA A 714 -10.71 -1.70 14.98
C ALA A 714 -10.17 -0.61 15.92
N VAL A 715 -10.10 0.64 15.46
CA VAL A 715 -9.69 1.81 16.26
C VAL A 715 -10.66 2.01 17.41
N PHE A 716 -11.96 2.10 17.14
CA PHE A 716 -12.96 2.30 18.17
C PHE A 716 -12.93 1.17 19.21
N GLN A 717 -12.86 -0.08 18.76
CA GLN A 717 -12.75 -1.24 19.65
C GLN A 717 -11.50 -1.20 20.53
N HIS A 718 -10.34 -0.83 19.97
CA HIS A 718 -9.09 -0.74 20.71
C HIS A 718 -9.15 0.32 21.81
N TYR A 719 -9.51 1.56 21.47
CA TYR A 719 -9.57 2.66 22.45
C TYR A 719 -10.68 2.45 23.49
N LYS A 720 -11.79 1.81 23.12
CA LYS A 720 -12.86 1.45 24.05
C LYS A 720 -12.42 0.39 25.05
N GLN A 721 -11.72 -0.64 24.60
CA GLN A 721 -11.14 -1.66 25.49
C GLN A 721 -10.04 -1.08 26.38
N LEU A 722 -9.26 -0.14 25.85
CA LEU A 722 -8.21 0.56 26.60
C LEU A 722 -8.81 1.41 27.72
N ALA A 723 -9.82 2.24 27.42
CA ALA A 723 -10.54 3.05 28.39
C ALA A 723 -11.16 2.20 29.51
N ALA A 724 -11.88 1.14 29.14
CA ALA A 724 -12.47 0.21 30.10
C ALA A 724 -11.41 -0.50 30.97
N SER A 725 -10.26 -0.85 30.38
CA SER A 725 -9.15 -1.47 31.12
C SER A 725 -8.43 -0.51 32.07
N MET A 726 -8.38 0.78 31.74
CA MET A 726 -7.79 1.83 32.58
C MET A 726 -8.67 2.14 33.80
N LEU A 727 -10.00 2.14 33.62
CA LEU A 727 -10.97 2.39 34.69
C LEU A 727 -11.25 1.16 35.56
N LEU A 728 -10.87 -0.04 35.13
CA LEU A 728 -11.07 -1.25 35.90
C LEU A 728 -10.24 -1.24 37.19
N ASP A 729 -10.87 -1.59 38.31
CA ASP A 729 -10.20 -1.64 39.61
C ASP A 729 -8.98 -2.58 39.60
N LYS A 730 -7.83 -2.03 40.01
CA LYS A 730 -6.55 -2.74 39.99
C LYS A 730 -6.50 -3.86 41.04
N GLY A 731 -7.19 -3.69 42.18
CA GLY A 731 -7.33 -4.73 43.20
C GLY A 731 -8.11 -5.93 42.68
N PHE A 732 -9.28 -5.69 42.10
CA PHE A 732 -10.11 -6.69 41.46
C PHE A 732 -9.37 -7.47 40.36
N LYS A 733 -8.59 -6.77 39.53
CA LYS A 733 -7.77 -7.41 38.49
C LYS A 733 -6.67 -8.31 39.08
N ALA A 734 -6.04 -7.89 40.16
CA ALA A 734 -5.05 -8.71 40.88
C ALA A 734 -5.71 -9.97 41.47
N ASP A 735 -6.91 -9.84 42.03
CA ASP A 735 -7.67 -10.94 42.61
C ASP A 735 -8.08 -11.97 41.56
N CYS A 736 -8.59 -11.50 40.42
CA CYS A 736 -8.90 -12.37 39.28
C CYS A 736 -7.67 -13.16 38.82
N THR A 737 -6.52 -12.49 38.73
CA THR A 737 -5.25 -13.12 38.34
C THR A 737 -4.82 -14.20 39.35
N ARG A 738 -4.97 -13.94 40.67
CA ARG A 738 -4.72 -14.94 41.72
C ARG A 738 -5.64 -16.15 41.63
N MET A 739 -6.87 -15.96 41.15
CA MET A 739 -7.85 -17.03 40.93
C MET A 739 -7.69 -17.72 39.55
N GLY A 740 -6.66 -17.37 38.76
CA GLY A 740 -6.43 -17.94 37.43
C GLY A 740 -7.35 -17.38 36.33
N ILE A 741 -8.10 -16.30 36.60
CA ILE A 741 -8.97 -15.61 35.64
C ILE A 741 -8.18 -14.47 34.99
N THR A 742 -7.74 -14.67 33.75
CA THR A 742 -7.00 -13.64 33.01
C THR A 742 -7.94 -12.66 32.29
N LEU A 743 -8.04 -11.44 32.82
CA LEU A 743 -8.67 -10.32 32.12
C LEU A 743 -7.67 -9.77 31.09
N ARG A 744 -7.85 -10.12 29.82
CA ARG A 744 -6.97 -9.68 28.73
C ARG A 744 -7.07 -8.16 28.56
N THR A 745 -5.94 -7.48 28.73
CA THR A 745 -5.77 -6.11 28.26
C THR A 745 -5.58 -6.09 26.75
N PRO A 746 -6.06 -5.06 26.04
CA PRO A 746 -5.78 -4.92 24.62
C PRO A 746 -4.27 -4.83 24.39
N PRO A 747 -3.73 -5.49 23.35
CA PRO A 747 -2.32 -5.34 22.97
C PRO A 747 -2.07 -3.90 22.50
N ALA A 748 -0.85 -3.40 22.68
CA ALA A 748 -0.48 -2.07 22.17
C ALA A 748 -0.59 -2.06 20.64
N ALA A 749 -1.44 -1.16 20.11
CA ALA A 749 -1.65 -1.01 18.67
C ALA A 749 -1.04 0.30 18.17
N ARG A 750 -0.52 0.30 16.93
CA ARG A 750 0.09 1.49 16.30
C ARG A 750 -0.88 2.17 15.34
N PHE A 751 -1.99 2.70 15.87
CA PHE A 751 -2.96 3.45 15.05
C PHE A 751 -2.59 4.93 14.88
N GLU A 752 -1.78 5.49 15.78
CA GLU A 752 -1.49 6.93 15.84
C GLU A 752 -0.99 7.51 14.51
N THR A 753 -0.09 6.79 13.83
CA THR A 753 0.48 7.24 12.55
C THR A 753 -0.57 7.29 11.45
N LEU A 754 -1.47 6.30 11.38
CA LEU A 754 -2.60 6.26 10.46
C LEU A 754 -3.64 7.35 10.77
N LEU A 755 -3.94 7.56 12.05
CA LEU A 755 -4.92 8.56 12.47
C LEU A 755 -4.44 9.98 12.15
N LYS A 756 -3.13 10.23 12.08
CA LYS A 756 -2.57 11.53 11.69
C LYS A 756 -2.60 11.83 10.19
N GLN A 757 -3.00 10.89 9.33
CA GLN A 757 -2.98 11.11 7.88
C GLN A 757 -4.14 12.03 7.44
N ARG A 758 -3.79 13.15 6.80
CA ARG A 758 -4.73 14.22 6.39
C ARG A 758 -4.89 14.36 4.87
N HIS A 759 -3.98 13.80 4.08
CA HIS A 759 -3.98 13.99 2.63
C HIS A 759 -3.45 12.77 1.84
N VAL A 760 -3.98 11.59 2.15
CA VAL A 760 -3.62 10.32 1.50
C VAL A 760 -3.79 10.41 -0.01
N GLN A 761 -2.71 10.17 -0.75
CA GLN A 761 -2.71 10.26 -2.21
C GLN A 761 -3.14 8.93 -2.85
N LEU A 762 -4.35 8.87 -3.39
CA LEU A 762 -4.90 7.66 -4.01
C LEU A 762 -5.69 8.00 -5.28
N LEU A 763 -5.29 7.39 -6.40
CA LEU A 763 -5.82 7.62 -7.75
C LEU A 763 -5.91 9.10 -8.13
N GLY A 764 -4.96 9.92 -7.68
CA GLY A 764 -4.92 11.38 -7.89
C GLY A 764 -5.83 12.20 -6.96
N ARG A 765 -6.51 11.57 -6.00
CA ARG A 765 -7.26 12.26 -4.95
C ARG A 765 -6.36 12.47 -3.74
N SER A 766 -6.61 13.55 -3.00
CA SER A 766 -6.09 13.76 -1.66
C SER A 766 -7.20 13.48 -0.65
N ILE A 767 -7.04 12.45 0.16
CA ILE A 767 -8.07 11.94 1.07
C ILE A 767 -7.71 12.24 2.52
N ASP A 768 -8.58 12.95 3.25
CA ASP A 768 -8.45 13.16 4.68
C ASP A 768 -8.96 11.93 5.46
N LEU A 769 -8.04 11.00 5.73
CA LEU A 769 -8.33 9.77 6.46
C LEU A 769 -8.76 10.05 7.91
N ASN A 770 -8.13 11.02 8.58
CA ASN A 770 -8.50 11.46 9.93
C ASN A 770 -9.98 11.88 9.99
N ARG A 771 -10.43 12.68 9.02
CA ARG A 771 -11.82 13.13 8.94
C ARG A 771 -12.79 11.97 8.73
N LEU A 772 -12.50 11.06 7.80
CA LEU A 772 -13.37 9.91 7.52
C LEU A 772 -13.51 8.96 8.71
N ILE A 773 -12.42 8.72 9.43
CA ILE A 773 -12.41 7.91 10.65
C ILE A 773 -13.18 8.64 11.76
N SER A 774 -12.96 9.95 11.95
CA SER A 774 -13.67 10.76 12.95
C SER A 774 -15.18 10.67 12.77
N GLN A 775 -15.69 10.85 11.54
CA GLN A 775 -17.13 10.76 11.25
C GLN A 775 -17.75 9.43 11.66
N ARG A 776 -17.05 8.31 11.42
CA ARG A 776 -17.54 6.98 11.82
C ARG A 776 -17.47 6.76 13.33
N ILE A 777 -16.43 7.28 13.97
CA ILE A 777 -16.24 7.19 15.41
C ILE A 777 -17.25 8.03 16.17
N ASP A 778 -17.61 9.22 15.69
CA ASP A 778 -18.69 10.04 16.25
C ASP A 778 -20.01 9.26 16.27
N VAL A 779 -20.37 8.60 15.15
CA VAL A 779 -21.56 7.75 15.09
C VAL A 779 -21.47 6.56 16.07
N ALA A 780 -20.30 5.94 16.21
CA ALA A 780 -20.10 4.83 17.13
C ALA A 780 -20.16 5.25 18.62
N LEU A 781 -19.64 6.43 18.96
CA LEU A 781 -19.70 7.02 20.30
C LEU A 781 -21.13 7.43 20.65
N ALA A 782 -21.83 8.12 19.74
CA ALA A 782 -23.24 8.49 19.92
C ALA A 782 -24.10 7.25 20.14
N ARG A 783 -23.89 6.20 19.33
CA ARG A 783 -24.54 4.89 19.52
C ARG A 783 -24.19 4.24 20.86
N SER A 784 -22.94 4.34 21.33
CA SER A 784 -22.54 3.79 22.63
C SER A 784 -23.22 4.52 23.80
N LEU A 785 -23.42 5.83 23.69
CA LEU A 785 -24.14 6.63 24.69
C LEU A 785 -25.64 6.30 24.69
N ASP A 786 -26.26 6.22 23.51
CA ASP A 786 -27.66 5.81 23.37
C ASP A 786 -27.91 4.40 23.93
N VAL A 787 -27.00 3.46 23.67
CA VAL A 787 -27.06 2.10 24.23
C VAL A 787 -26.95 2.11 25.75
N ALA A 788 -26.09 2.95 26.33
CA ALA A 788 -25.95 3.05 27.78
C ALA A 788 -27.26 3.54 28.43
N ILE A 789 -27.86 4.60 27.87
CA ILE A 789 -29.13 5.17 28.36
C ILE A 789 -30.29 4.18 28.14
N SER A 790 -30.39 3.57 26.97
CA SER A 790 -31.43 2.59 26.64
C SER A 790 -31.36 1.35 27.55
N ARG A 791 -30.16 0.96 27.99
CA ARG A 791 -30.01 -0.11 28.99
C ARG A 791 -30.50 0.30 30.38
N PHE A 792 -30.25 1.54 30.78
CA PHE A 792 -30.82 2.06 32.02
C PHE A 792 -32.35 2.06 31.99
N GLU A 793 -32.96 2.46 30.87
CA GLU A 793 -34.42 2.44 30.69
C GLU A 793 -35.02 1.02 30.77
N SER A 794 -34.25 -0.02 30.41
CA SER A 794 -34.68 -1.42 30.52
C SER A 794 -34.56 -2.03 31.92
N GLU A 795 -33.94 -1.33 32.86
CA GLU A 795 -33.59 -1.85 34.19
C GLU A 795 -34.15 -0.95 35.31
N GLY A 796 -34.13 -1.48 36.54
CA GLY A 796 -34.56 -0.72 37.72
C GLY A 796 -33.55 0.35 38.14
N LEU A 797 -33.97 1.21 39.06
CA LEU A 797 -33.19 2.38 39.52
C LEU A 797 -31.76 2.08 40.02
N TRP A 798 -31.48 0.85 40.46
CA TRP A 798 -30.14 0.40 40.84
C TRP A 798 -29.12 0.45 39.68
N TYR A 799 -29.59 0.38 38.42
CA TYR A 799 -28.74 0.37 37.23
C TYR A 799 -28.10 1.74 36.93
N ILE A 800 -28.44 2.79 37.68
CA ILE A 800 -27.83 4.11 37.51
C ILE A 800 -26.32 4.10 37.78
N VAL A 801 -25.82 3.19 38.63
CA VAL A 801 -24.38 3.03 38.90
C VAL A 801 -23.66 2.38 37.70
N PRO A 802 -24.15 1.27 37.13
CA PRO A 802 -23.68 0.79 35.83
C PRO A 802 -23.72 1.85 34.70
N LEU A 803 -24.78 2.65 34.63
CA LEU A 803 -24.91 3.73 33.64
C LEU A 803 -23.75 4.74 33.78
N ASP A 804 -23.46 5.19 35.00
CA ASP A 804 -22.33 6.08 35.28
C ASP A 804 -21.00 5.45 34.83
N ALA A 805 -20.75 4.19 35.18
CA ALA A 805 -19.54 3.50 34.75
C ALA A 805 -19.43 3.39 33.21
N MET A 806 -20.55 3.17 32.50
CA MET A 806 -20.57 3.15 31.03
C MET A 806 -20.30 4.54 30.43
N ILE A 807 -20.89 5.59 30.99
CA ILE A 807 -20.70 6.97 30.53
C ILE A 807 -19.27 7.43 30.79
N GLU A 808 -18.70 7.16 31.97
CA GLU A 808 -17.28 7.48 32.26
C GLU A 808 -16.33 6.69 31.36
N THR A 809 -16.65 5.43 31.02
CA THR A 809 -15.88 4.68 30.03
C THR A 809 -15.96 5.31 28.63
N ASN A 810 -17.13 5.78 28.23
CA ASN A 810 -17.30 6.50 26.95
C ASN A 810 -16.57 7.85 26.97
N ARG A 811 -16.59 8.58 28.09
CA ARG A 811 -15.90 9.87 28.27
C ARG A 811 -14.39 9.70 28.14
N LEU A 812 -13.82 8.71 28.83
CA LEU A 812 -12.39 8.41 28.70
C LEU A 812 -12.04 7.92 27.29
N CYS A 813 -12.88 7.11 26.67
CA CYS A 813 -12.67 6.66 25.29
C CYS A 813 -12.65 7.86 24.31
N HIS A 814 -13.60 8.80 24.45
CA HIS A 814 -13.63 10.03 23.66
C HIS A 814 -12.37 10.86 23.89
N HIS A 815 -11.95 11.04 25.14
CA HIS A 815 -10.73 11.77 25.47
C HIS A 815 -9.48 11.19 24.79
N LEU A 816 -9.27 9.86 24.90
CA LEU A 816 -8.13 9.19 24.26
C LEU A 816 -8.18 9.29 22.73
N LEU A 817 -9.37 9.29 22.13
CA LEU A 817 -9.55 9.45 20.69
C LEU A 817 -9.30 10.90 20.25
N SER A 818 -9.70 11.88 21.06
CA SER A 818 -9.56 13.32 20.77
C SER A 818 -8.10 13.80 20.70
N GLU A 819 -7.17 13.06 21.30
CA GLU A 819 -5.73 13.32 21.19
C GLU A 819 -5.20 13.13 19.75
N HIS A 820 -5.89 12.32 18.94
CA HIS A 820 -5.48 11.98 17.57
C HIS A 820 -6.50 12.41 16.52
N LEU A 821 -7.78 12.47 16.86
CA LEU A 821 -8.87 12.82 15.97
C LEU A 821 -9.34 14.24 16.24
N HIS A 822 -9.12 15.13 15.28
CA HIS A 822 -9.40 16.56 15.46
C HIS A 822 -10.81 16.96 15.02
N SER A 823 -11.58 16.04 14.44
CA SER A 823 -12.93 16.30 13.92
C SER A 823 -14.04 15.64 14.74
N LEU A 824 -13.78 15.27 16.01
CA LEU A 824 -14.80 14.70 16.89
C LEU A 824 -15.70 15.79 17.48
N ALA A 825 -16.98 15.46 17.68
CA ALA A 825 -17.92 16.32 18.39
C ALA A 825 -17.58 16.42 19.90
N ASP A 826 -18.04 17.48 20.57
CA ASP A 826 -17.87 17.61 22.02
C ASP A 826 -18.64 16.51 22.77
N PHE A 827 -18.03 15.94 23.80
CA PHE A 827 -18.61 14.80 24.51
C PHE A 827 -19.92 15.17 25.22
N ASP A 828 -19.99 16.35 25.84
CA ASP A 828 -21.16 16.76 26.62
C ASP A 828 -22.33 17.09 25.69
N ASP A 829 -22.07 17.62 24.50
CA ASP A 829 -23.07 17.80 23.45
C ASP A 829 -23.63 16.43 22.98
N MET A 830 -22.75 15.46 22.71
CA MET A 830 -23.15 14.10 22.31
C MET A 830 -23.99 13.40 23.40
N LEU A 831 -23.62 13.57 24.67
CA LEU A 831 -24.36 13.02 25.79
C LEU A 831 -25.75 13.68 25.93
N THR A 832 -25.81 15.00 25.77
CA THR A 832 -27.06 15.76 25.83
C THR A 832 -27.99 15.37 24.69
N GLU A 833 -27.46 15.17 23.49
CA GLU A 833 -28.19 14.65 22.33
C GLU A 833 -28.71 13.23 22.58
N ALA A 834 -27.87 12.29 23.02
CA ALA A 834 -28.29 10.92 23.32
C ALA A 834 -29.34 10.86 24.46
N ASN A 835 -29.28 11.78 25.41
CA ASN A 835 -30.26 11.95 26.49
C ASN A 835 -31.54 12.69 26.05
N HIS A 836 -31.63 13.11 24.78
CA HIS A 836 -32.70 13.92 24.20
C HIS A 836 -32.93 15.28 24.88
N GLN A 837 -31.94 15.79 25.62
CA GLN A 837 -32.05 17.00 26.43
C GLN A 837 -31.76 18.31 25.64
N VAL A 838 -31.55 18.21 24.33
CA VAL A 838 -31.35 19.38 23.46
C VAL A 838 -32.66 20.14 23.24
N ASN A 839 -33.75 19.41 22.97
CA ASN A 839 -35.08 19.98 22.66
C ASN A 839 -36.06 19.87 23.84
N SER A 840 -35.72 19.12 24.90
CA SER A 840 -36.55 18.97 26.09
C SER A 840 -35.83 19.49 27.34
N THR A 841 -36.60 20.01 28.28
CA THR A 841 -36.07 20.49 29.57
C THR A 841 -35.55 19.36 30.45
N ASN A 842 -36.15 18.16 30.33
CA ASN A 842 -35.75 16.97 31.06
C ASN A 842 -35.34 15.88 30.07
N GLY A 843 -34.16 15.30 30.30
CA GLY A 843 -33.66 14.19 29.49
C GLY A 843 -34.28 12.84 29.87
N ARG A 844 -34.01 11.84 29.03
CA ARG A 844 -34.44 10.43 29.20
C ARG A 844 -34.09 9.85 30.56
N THR A 845 -32.87 10.09 31.05
CA THR A 845 -32.40 9.61 32.35
C THR A 845 -33.26 10.14 33.51
N THR A 846 -33.62 11.42 33.49
CA THR A 846 -34.45 12.05 34.53
C THR A 846 -35.87 11.50 34.52
N LEU A 847 -36.45 11.33 33.33
CA LEU A 847 -37.78 10.75 33.17
C LEU A 847 -37.84 9.31 33.68
N HIS A 848 -36.82 8.49 33.35
CA HIS A 848 -36.74 7.12 33.83
C HIS A 848 -36.57 7.04 35.35
N ILE A 849 -35.73 7.90 35.93
CA ILE A 849 -35.57 8.01 37.39
C ILE A 849 -36.93 8.28 38.06
N PHE A 850 -37.70 9.23 37.53
CA PHE A 850 -39.02 9.55 38.05
C PHE A 850 -40.02 8.39 37.93
N ASN A 851 -40.05 7.72 36.78
CA ASN A 851 -40.92 6.57 36.53
C ASN A 851 -40.61 5.38 37.46
N GLU A 852 -39.33 5.03 37.62
CA GLU A 852 -38.91 3.94 38.52
C GLU A 852 -39.06 4.32 40.00
N MET A 853 -38.85 5.59 40.34
CA MET A 853 -39.09 6.09 41.69
C MET A 853 -40.57 5.93 42.07
N SER A 854 -41.48 6.47 41.25
CA SER A 854 -42.93 6.42 41.51
C SER A 854 -43.51 5.01 41.38
N GLY A 855 -43.04 4.23 40.40
CA GLY A 855 -43.56 2.90 40.07
C GLY A 855 -42.97 1.72 40.88
N ASP A 856 -41.69 1.73 41.24
CA ASP A 856 -41.03 0.62 41.97
C ASP A 856 -40.56 1.06 43.38
N LEU A 857 -39.79 2.15 43.50
CA LEU A 857 -39.15 2.52 44.77
C LEU A 857 -40.16 2.81 45.90
N MET A 858 -41.10 3.72 45.65
CA MET A 858 -42.10 4.11 46.65
C MET A 858 -42.95 2.93 47.13
N PRO A 859 -43.54 2.11 46.23
CA PRO A 859 -44.41 1.02 46.66
C PRO A 859 -43.66 -0.23 47.15
N ASN A 860 -42.47 -0.56 46.66
CA ASN A 860 -41.89 -1.89 46.86
C ASN A 860 -40.67 -1.97 47.79
N TYR A 861 -40.13 -0.84 48.26
CA TYR A 861 -38.94 -0.84 49.11
C TYR A 861 -39.24 -0.50 50.58
N TYR A 862 -38.35 -0.96 51.46
CA TYR A 862 -38.28 -0.59 52.88
C TYR A 862 -37.01 0.19 53.15
N TYR A 863 -37.13 1.34 53.79
CA TYR A 863 -35.99 2.09 54.28
C TYR A 863 -35.50 1.57 55.63
N ASN A 864 -34.21 1.29 55.73
CA ASN A 864 -33.54 0.97 56.98
C ASN A 864 -32.64 2.13 57.39
N SER A 865 -33.07 2.88 58.42
CA SER A 865 -32.37 4.06 58.93
C SER A 865 -30.99 3.77 59.52
N PHE A 866 -30.76 2.57 60.08
CA PHE A 866 -29.45 2.19 60.62
C PHE A 866 -28.40 2.03 59.53
N THR A 867 -28.79 1.46 58.39
CA THR A 867 -27.89 1.25 57.25
C THR A 867 -27.96 2.35 56.19
N GLN A 868 -28.94 3.25 56.31
CA GLN A 868 -29.31 4.27 55.32
C GLN A 868 -29.51 3.69 53.90
N ARG A 869 -30.23 2.57 53.83
CA ARG A 869 -30.47 1.84 52.57
C ARG A 869 -31.93 1.47 52.43
N PHE A 870 -32.42 1.60 51.20
CA PHE A 870 -33.66 1.00 50.74
C PHE A 870 -33.38 -0.44 50.28
N VAL A 871 -34.18 -1.38 50.76
CA VAL A 871 -34.12 -2.80 50.37
C VAL A 871 -35.49 -3.26 49.90
N LYS A 872 -35.55 -4.13 48.88
CA LYS A 872 -36.84 -4.63 48.39
C LYS A 872 -37.60 -5.37 49.48
N GLY A 873 -38.88 -5.04 49.63
CA GLY A 873 -39.74 -5.65 50.61
C GLY A 873 -40.11 -7.09 50.29
N ARG A 874 -40.25 -7.91 51.34
CA ARG A 874 -40.70 -9.31 51.21
C ARG A 874 -42.18 -9.42 50.84
N LEU A 875 -42.99 -8.41 51.20
CA LEU A 875 -44.42 -8.34 50.92
C LEU A 875 -44.63 -7.30 49.82
N ARG A 876 -45.13 -7.75 48.66
CA ARG A 876 -45.37 -6.89 47.49
C ARG A 876 -46.88 -6.75 47.28
N TYR A 877 -47.36 -5.54 47.46
CA TYR A 877 -48.78 -5.21 47.28
C TYR A 877 -49.07 -4.49 45.95
N ARG A 878 -48.02 -4.00 45.27
CA ARG A 878 -48.10 -3.45 43.91
C ARG A 878 -47.18 -4.23 42.97
N ASN A 879 -47.54 -4.27 41.69
CA ASN A 879 -46.73 -4.90 40.65
C ASN A 879 -45.53 -4.00 40.31
N GLU A 880 -44.43 -4.61 39.90
CA GLU A 880 -43.29 -3.86 39.34
C GLU A 880 -43.70 -3.24 37.99
N PRO A 881 -43.14 -2.07 37.63
CA PRO A 881 -43.37 -1.48 36.32
C PRO A 881 -42.94 -2.46 35.23
N HIS A 882 -43.67 -2.48 34.11
CA HIS A 882 -43.25 -3.25 32.94
C HIS A 882 -41.96 -2.65 32.38
N ARG A 883 -40.92 -3.46 32.26
CA ARG A 883 -39.64 -3.06 31.68
C ARG A 883 -39.45 -3.71 30.32
N ASP A 884 -39.07 -2.89 29.34
CA ASP A 884 -38.71 -3.40 28.03
C ASP A 884 -37.39 -4.17 28.08
N LYS A 885 -37.19 -5.05 27.11
CA LYS A 885 -35.96 -5.85 27.07
C LYS A 885 -34.76 -4.95 26.69
N PRO A 886 -33.57 -5.20 27.28
CA PRO A 886 -32.38 -4.44 26.93
C PRO A 886 -32.02 -4.62 25.45
N PRO A 887 -31.45 -3.59 24.80
CA PRO A 887 -31.01 -3.69 23.41
C PRO A 887 -29.90 -4.73 23.26
N SER A 888 -30.04 -5.61 22.27
CA SER A 888 -29.01 -6.59 21.92
C SER A 888 -27.96 -5.93 21.03
N VAL A 889 -26.76 -5.75 21.57
CA VAL A 889 -25.66 -5.03 20.91
C VAL A 889 -24.34 -5.78 21.02
N PRO A 890 -23.41 -5.58 20.07
CA PRO A 890 -22.05 -6.07 20.20
C PRO A 890 -21.35 -5.50 21.46
N PRO A 891 -20.42 -6.27 22.09
CA PRO A 891 -19.71 -5.84 23.30
C PRO A 891 -18.94 -4.52 23.17
N VAL A 892 -18.61 -4.11 21.94
CA VAL A 892 -17.88 -2.86 21.66
C VAL A 892 -18.64 -1.62 22.15
N PHE A 893 -19.98 -1.61 22.05
CA PHE A 893 -20.81 -0.48 22.49
C PHE A 893 -21.04 -0.45 24.01
N GLU A 894 -20.48 -1.42 24.75
CA GLU A 894 -20.59 -1.52 26.22
C GLU A 894 -19.26 -1.18 26.92
N PHE A 895 -18.48 -2.19 27.34
CA PHE A 895 -17.14 -2.03 27.93
C PHE A 895 -16.04 -2.58 27.01
N GLY A 896 -16.35 -2.78 25.72
CA GLY A 896 -15.37 -3.10 24.68
C GLY A 896 -15.16 -4.60 24.39
N SER A 897 -15.26 -5.47 25.39
CA SER A 897 -15.06 -6.92 25.23
C SER A 897 -15.95 -7.75 26.15
N LYS A 898 -16.19 -9.02 25.80
CA LYS A 898 -17.00 -9.93 26.63
C LYS A 898 -16.43 -10.10 28.04
N SER A 899 -15.10 -10.16 28.18
CA SER A 899 -14.44 -10.28 29.49
C SER A 899 -14.58 -9.01 30.33
N LEU A 900 -14.48 -7.83 29.70
CA LEU A 900 -14.65 -6.55 30.39
C LEU A 900 -16.12 -6.35 30.79
N ASN A 901 -17.08 -6.68 29.92
CA ASN A 901 -18.51 -6.63 30.26
C ASN A 901 -18.81 -7.52 31.48
N ALA A 902 -18.25 -8.73 31.54
CA ALA A 902 -18.42 -9.62 32.69
C ALA A 902 -17.77 -9.06 33.97
N ALA A 903 -16.58 -8.45 33.86
CA ALA A 903 -15.89 -7.82 34.98
C ALA A 903 -16.71 -6.66 35.57
N PHE A 904 -17.13 -5.72 34.73
CA PHE A 904 -17.95 -4.58 35.17
C PHE A 904 -19.32 -5.02 35.68
N ALA A 905 -19.95 -6.04 35.08
CA ALA A 905 -21.19 -6.61 35.59
C ALA A 905 -21.03 -7.19 37.00
N ASN A 906 -19.92 -7.89 37.29
CA ASN A 906 -19.64 -8.44 38.62
C ASN A 906 -19.38 -7.33 39.66
N ILE A 907 -18.63 -6.29 39.29
CA ILE A 907 -18.40 -5.14 40.17
C ILE A 907 -19.73 -4.45 40.49
N CYS A 908 -20.55 -4.19 39.47
CA CYS A 908 -21.82 -3.52 39.64
C CYS A 908 -22.89 -4.38 40.32
N ALA A 909 -22.78 -5.72 40.28
CA ALA A 909 -23.71 -6.62 40.95
C ALA A 909 -23.78 -6.37 42.46
N MET A 910 -22.72 -5.83 43.08
CA MET A 910 -22.70 -5.42 44.48
C MET A 910 -23.74 -4.35 44.81
N HIS A 911 -24.16 -3.56 43.83
CA HIS A 911 -25.12 -2.45 43.97
C HIS A 911 -26.58 -2.84 43.64
N LYS A 912 -26.82 -4.06 43.13
CA LYS A 912 -28.14 -4.46 42.61
C LYS A 912 -29.26 -4.56 43.66
N ASN A 913 -28.92 -5.00 44.87
CA ASN A 913 -29.92 -5.42 45.86
C ASN A 913 -30.36 -4.33 46.85
N TYR A 914 -29.85 -3.10 46.70
CA TYR A 914 -30.21 -1.98 47.56
C TYR A 914 -30.14 -0.66 46.81
N ILE A 915 -30.78 0.37 47.34
CA ILE A 915 -30.59 1.76 46.92
C ILE A 915 -30.10 2.54 48.14
N GLY A 916 -29.06 3.34 47.99
CA GLY A 916 -28.37 4.03 49.08
C GLY A 916 -27.57 5.21 48.57
N LEU A 917 -26.77 5.84 49.42
CA LEU A 917 -26.15 7.15 49.12
C LEU A 917 -25.36 7.20 47.80
N THR A 918 -24.68 6.11 47.39
CA THR A 918 -23.99 6.05 46.09
C THR A 918 -24.95 6.25 44.93
N HIS A 919 -26.13 5.63 44.97
CA HIS A 919 -27.15 5.76 43.94
C HIS A 919 -27.74 7.16 43.93
N PHE A 920 -28.01 7.74 45.11
CA PHE A 920 -28.55 9.10 45.23
C PHE A 920 -27.58 10.18 44.73
N ALA A 921 -26.29 10.03 45.01
CA ALA A 921 -25.25 10.92 44.47
C ALA A 921 -25.21 10.86 42.93
N THR A 922 -25.20 9.65 42.36
CA THR A 922 -25.25 9.47 40.90
C THR A 922 -26.56 10.01 40.29
N MET A 923 -27.71 9.85 40.98
CA MET A 923 -28.98 10.47 40.55
C MET A 923 -28.88 11.99 40.53
N ALA A 924 -28.32 12.60 41.57
CA ALA A 924 -28.12 14.04 41.64
C ALA A 924 -27.24 14.54 40.48
N LYS A 925 -26.14 13.84 40.18
CA LYS A 925 -25.25 14.12 39.03
C LYS A 925 -26.00 14.11 37.69
N PHE A 926 -26.83 13.10 37.41
CA PHE A 926 -27.54 12.99 36.12
C PHE A 926 -28.76 13.89 35.96
N MET A 927 -29.47 14.19 37.06
CA MET A 927 -30.65 15.06 37.00
C MET A 927 -30.25 16.55 36.97
N GLY A 928 -29.13 16.90 37.61
CA GLY A 928 -28.76 18.28 37.87
C GLY A 928 -29.83 19.02 38.69
N TYR A 929 -29.60 20.31 38.96
CA TYR A 929 -30.55 21.09 39.75
C TYR A 929 -31.94 21.19 39.10
N GLN A 930 -32.01 21.29 37.78
CA GLN A 930 -33.28 21.41 37.05
C GLN A 930 -34.12 20.13 37.10
N GLY A 931 -33.49 18.96 36.90
CA GLY A 931 -34.17 17.67 37.01
C GLY A 931 -34.61 17.42 38.45
N ILE A 932 -33.77 17.73 39.45
CA ILE A 932 -34.12 17.61 40.87
C ILE A 932 -35.33 18.47 41.21
N ALA A 933 -35.35 19.73 40.77
CA ALA A 933 -36.47 20.64 41.03
C ALA A 933 -37.79 20.09 40.44
N THR A 934 -37.77 19.62 39.20
CA THR A 934 -38.95 19.03 38.55
C THR A 934 -39.43 17.78 39.30
N VAL A 935 -38.50 16.89 39.68
CA VAL A 935 -38.82 15.67 40.43
C VAL A 935 -39.46 16.01 41.78
N ILE A 936 -38.95 17.01 42.50
CA ILE A 936 -39.53 17.45 43.78
C ILE A 936 -40.95 18.00 43.60
N ASP A 937 -41.21 18.80 42.56
CA ASP A 937 -42.54 19.35 42.30
C ASP A 937 -43.56 18.23 42.02
N GLU A 938 -43.19 17.25 41.20
CA GLU A 938 -44.02 16.06 40.95
C GLU A 938 -44.20 15.19 42.20
N MET A 939 -43.17 15.05 43.03
CA MET A 939 -43.26 14.34 44.32
C MET A 939 -44.24 15.02 45.28
N LEU A 940 -44.30 16.35 45.32
CA LEU A 940 -45.27 17.07 46.14
C LEU A 940 -46.70 16.81 45.66
N MET A 941 -46.92 16.71 44.34
CA MET A 941 -48.21 16.35 43.77
C MET A 941 -48.60 14.91 44.14
N LEU A 942 -47.67 13.95 44.01
CA LEU A 942 -47.89 12.56 44.42
C LEU A 942 -48.16 12.42 45.92
N ALA A 943 -47.45 13.16 46.78
CA ALA A 943 -47.66 13.14 48.22
C ALA A 943 -49.07 13.62 48.59
N ARG A 944 -49.57 14.69 47.94
CA ARG A 944 -50.95 15.16 48.12
C ARG A 944 -51.95 14.10 47.70
N GLN A 945 -51.72 13.46 46.56
CA GLN A 945 -52.60 12.40 46.06
C GLN A 945 -52.67 11.22 47.05
N ILE A 946 -51.53 10.73 47.54
CA ILE A 946 -51.49 9.64 48.53
C ILE A 946 -52.22 10.03 49.82
N ILE A 947 -52.04 11.27 50.30
CA ILE A 947 -52.70 11.74 51.52
C ILE A 947 -54.21 11.82 51.35
N ASP A 948 -54.69 12.50 50.30
CA ASP A 948 -56.11 12.78 50.12
C ASP A 948 -56.91 11.58 49.60
N GLU A 949 -56.35 10.78 48.69
CA GLU A 949 -57.05 9.69 48.02
C GLU A 949 -56.84 8.33 48.70
N GLN A 950 -55.66 8.07 49.27
CA GLN A 950 -55.35 6.76 49.87
C GLN A 950 -55.47 6.79 51.40
N ILE A 951 -54.77 7.69 52.08
CA ILE A 951 -54.65 7.68 53.55
C ILE A 951 -55.95 8.19 54.20
N LYS A 952 -56.43 9.37 53.79
CA LYS A 952 -57.56 10.08 54.43
C LYS A 952 -58.87 9.28 54.48
N PRO A 953 -59.29 8.52 53.45
CA PRO A 953 -60.48 7.66 53.55
C PRO A 953 -60.35 6.60 54.64
N HIS A 954 -59.19 5.93 54.72
CA HIS A 954 -58.93 4.94 55.76
C HIS A 954 -58.86 5.56 57.16
N VAL A 955 -58.24 6.75 57.32
CA VAL A 955 -58.22 7.46 58.61
C VAL A 955 -59.64 7.76 59.10
N ARG A 956 -60.55 8.21 58.23
CA ARG A 956 -61.96 8.45 58.60
C ARG A 956 -62.66 7.16 59.06
N ILE A 957 -62.42 6.05 58.37
CA ILE A 957 -62.98 4.74 58.75
C ILE A 957 -62.41 4.27 60.09
N LEU A 958 -61.09 4.32 60.26
CA LEU A 958 -60.40 3.92 61.48
C LEU A 958 -60.80 4.80 62.68
N TYR A 959 -61.00 6.10 62.47
CA TYR A 959 -61.50 7.02 63.48
C TYR A 959 -62.89 6.60 63.97
N ASN A 960 -63.79 6.22 63.06
CA ASN A 960 -65.12 5.73 63.42
C ASN A 960 -65.10 4.35 64.12
N LEU A 961 -64.12 3.50 63.81
CA LEU A 961 -63.90 2.21 64.46
C LEU A 961 -63.23 2.34 65.85
N SER A 962 -62.58 3.46 66.12
CA SER A 962 -61.87 3.68 67.38
C SER A 962 -62.81 3.91 68.57
N PRO A 963 -62.46 3.47 69.79
CA PRO A 963 -63.30 3.69 70.96
C PRO A 963 -63.37 5.19 71.29
N LYS A 964 -64.59 5.71 71.49
CA LYS A 964 -64.82 7.13 71.84
C LYS A 964 -64.07 7.56 73.12
N ILE A 965 -63.85 6.64 74.05
CA ILE A 965 -63.12 6.87 75.30
C ILE A 965 -62.27 5.62 75.60
N LEU A 966 -60.95 5.79 75.68
CA LEU A 966 -60.01 4.75 76.13
C LEU A 966 -59.28 5.28 77.37
N LYS A 967 -59.57 4.74 78.54
CA LYS A 967 -58.92 5.15 79.80
C LYS A 967 -57.62 4.39 79.95
N LEU A 968 -56.57 5.04 80.45
CA LEU A 968 -55.32 4.35 80.82
C LEU A 968 -55.56 3.58 82.14
N PRO A 969 -55.54 2.24 82.15
CA PRO A 969 -55.72 1.48 83.38
C PRO A 969 -54.57 1.74 84.35
N ARG A 970 -54.85 1.66 85.67
CA ARG A 970 -53.82 1.79 86.71
C ARG A 970 -52.86 0.61 86.69
N TYR A 971 -51.64 0.79 87.21
CA TYR A 971 -50.66 -0.29 87.26
C TYR A 971 -51.14 -1.50 88.09
N ASP A 972 -52.06 -1.27 89.04
CA ASP A 972 -52.65 -2.27 89.94
C ASP A 972 -53.36 -3.43 89.21
N TYR A 973 -53.78 -3.22 87.96
CA TYR A 973 -54.48 -4.24 87.16
C TYR A 973 -53.54 -5.34 86.63
N GLY A 974 -52.22 -5.12 86.62
CA GLY A 974 -51.23 -6.08 86.09
C GLY A 974 -51.14 -6.10 84.56
N ALA A 975 -49.96 -6.43 84.03
CA ALA A 975 -49.66 -6.31 82.59
C ALA A 975 -50.58 -7.14 81.69
N GLU A 976 -51.01 -8.33 82.14
CA GLU A 976 -51.90 -9.20 81.38
C GLU A 976 -53.32 -8.64 81.26
N ALA A 977 -53.89 -8.12 82.35
CA ALA A 977 -55.21 -7.50 82.31
C ALA A 977 -55.20 -6.18 81.54
N ILE A 978 -54.11 -5.41 81.62
CA ILE A 978 -53.90 -4.19 80.83
C ILE A 978 -53.84 -4.54 79.33
N LEU A 979 -53.13 -5.60 78.96
CA LEU A 979 -53.09 -6.07 77.58
C LEU A 979 -54.47 -6.51 77.09
N GLN A 980 -55.21 -7.29 77.88
CA GLN A 980 -56.57 -7.70 77.54
C GLN A 980 -57.53 -6.51 77.40
N TYR A 981 -57.39 -5.50 78.28
CA TYR A 981 -58.14 -4.25 78.21
C TYR A 981 -57.90 -3.50 76.90
N TYR A 982 -56.66 -3.47 76.39
CA TYR A 982 -56.35 -2.85 75.09
C TYR A 982 -56.74 -3.72 73.89
N LEU A 983 -56.64 -5.05 74.00
CA LEU A 983 -57.00 -5.97 72.92
C LEU A 983 -58.49 -5.92 72.59
N GLN A 984 -59.36 -5.75 73.58
CA GLN A 984 -60.82 -5.74 73.36
C GLN A 984 -61.30 -4.64 72.39
N PRO A 985 -60.95 -3.34 72.56
CA PRO A 985 -61.25 -2.30 71.58
C PRO A 985 -60.39 -2.41 70.31
N ALA A 986 -59.13 -2.86 70.41
CA ALA A 986 -58.24 -3.02 69.25
C ALA A 986 -58.69 -4.12 68.28
N LYS A 987 -59.48 -5.11 68.71
CA LYS A 987 -60.02 -6.18 67.83
C LYS A 987 -60.72 -5.65 66.58
N SER A 988 -61.48 -4.57 66.71
CA SER A 988 -62.19 -3.93 65.58
C SER A 988 -61.24 -3.31 64.55
N ILE A 989 -60.14 -2.72 65.02
CA ILE A 989 -59.08 -2.14 64.19
C ILE A 989 -58.24 -3.25 63.56
N VAL A 990 -57.88 -4.29 64.32
CA VAL A 990 -57.07 -5.42 63.84
C VAL A 990 -57.84 -6.25 62.79
N ALA A 991 -59.16 -6.33 62.89
CA ALA A 991 -60.02 -6.99 61.91
C ALA A 991 -60.22 -6.18 60.61
N TYR A 992 -59.73 -4.94 60.53
CA TYR A 992 -59.81 -4.13 59.31
C TYR A 992 -58.87 -4.67 58.23
N GLU A 993 -59.41 -5.45 57.29
CA GLU A 993 -58.63 -6.13 56.24
C GLU A 993 -57.71 -5.17 55.43
N PRO A 994 -58.14 -3.96 55.04
CA PRO A 994 -57.29 -3.01 54.31
C PRO A 994 -56.17 -2.37 55.14
N LEU A 995 -56.13 -2.57 56.47
CA LEU A 995 -55.18 -1.91 57.37
C LEU A 995 -53.73 -2.11 56.93
N LYS A 996 -53.38 -3.34 56.52
CA LYS A 996 -52.01 -3.69 56.11
C LYS A 996 -51.76 -3.52 54.61
N LYS A 997 -52.74 -3.84 53.76
CA LYS A 997 -52.59 -3.87 52.30
C LYS A 997 -52.72 -2.50 51.64
N GLU A 998 -53.54 -1.61 52.22
CA GLU A 998 -53.87 -0.31 51.62
C GLU A 998 -53.44 0.84 52.52
N PHE A 999 -53.85 0.86 53.79
CA PHE A 999 -53.52 1.97 54.70
C PHE A 999 -52.03 2.04 55.07
N ALA A 1000 -51.45 0.94 55.58
CA ALA A 1000 -50.02 0.87 55.88
C ALA A 1000 -49.15 0.95 54.61
N GLN A 1001 -49.70 0.55 53.46
CA GLN A 1001 -49.07 0.72 52.15
C GLN A 1001 -48.96 2.20 51.77
N GLY A 1002 -50.05 2.96 51.86
CA GLY A 1002 -50.04 4.40 51.59
C GLY A 1002 -49.15 5.18 52.56
N LEU A 1003 -49.14 4.83 53.85
CA LEU A 1003 -48.20 5.40 54.82
C LEU A 1003 -46.74 5.10 54.48
N ARG A 1004 -46.45 3.87 54.01
CA ARG A 1004 -45.10 3.51 53.59
C ARG A 1004 -44.67 4.30 52.35
N GLU A 1005 -45.53 4.40 51.34
CA GLU A 1005 -45.24 5.15 50.12
C GLU A 1005 -44.94 6.62 50.45
N LEU A 1006 -45.76 7.24 51.30
CA LEU A 1006 -45.52 8.61 51.77
C LEU A 1006 -44.20 8.72 52.56
N GLY A 1007 -43.91 7.76 53.45
CA GLY A 1007 -42.66 7.72 54.22
C GLY A 1007 -41.41 7.55 53.34
N ASN A 1008 -41.48 6.68 52.33
CA ASN A 1008 -40.43 6.47 51.35
C ASN A 1008 -40.21 7.74 50.51
N LEU A 1009 -41.28 8.45 50.14
CA LEU A 1009 -41.22 9.70 49.37
C LEU A 1009 -40.46 10.79 50.14
N ILE A 1010 -40.82 11.02 51.40
CA ILE A 1010 -40.13 12.00 52.27
C ILE A 1010 -38.66 11.60 52.46
N THR A 1011 -38.41 10.30 52.69
CA THR A 1011 -37.06 9.78 52.89
C THR A 1011 -36.22 9.93 51.63
N PHE A 1012 -36.80 9.73 50.45
CA PHE A 1012 -36.12 9.93 49.18
C PHE A 1012 -35.66 11.38 49.01
N CYS A 1013 -36.51 12.37 49.29
CA CYS A 1013 -36.10 13.79 49.24
C CYS A 1013 -34.90 14.06 50.16
N LEU A 1014 -34.94 13.55 51.39
CA LEU A 1014 -33.85 13.72 52.37
C LEU A 1014 -32.54 13.06 51.91
N GLN A 1015 -32.63 11.86 51.34
CA GLN A 1015 -31.46 11.13 50.83
C GLN A 1015 -30.93 11.73 49.52
N LEU A 1016 -31.80 12.27 48.68
CA LEU A 1016 -31.41 12.97 47.45
C LEU A 1016 -30.69 14.28 47.79
N GLU A 1017 -31.17 15.06 48.76
CA GLU A 1017 -30.49 16.25 49.26
C GLU A 1017 -29.11 15.89 49.85
N SER A 1018 -29.03 14.80 50.60
CA SER A 1018 -27.74 14.29 51.11
C SER A 1018 -26.79 13.88 49.97
N GLY A 1019 -27.33 13.31 48.90
CA GLY A 1019 -26.59 12.97 47.68
C GLY A 1019 -26.07 14.21 46.95
N LEU A 1020 -26.93 15.22 46.76
CA LEU A 1020 -26.58 16.50 46.16
C LEU A 1020 -25.49 17.23 46.96
N GLY A 1021 -25.64 17.29 48.29
CA GLY A 1021 -24.65 17.91 49.16
C GLY A 1021 -23.27 17.23 49.10
N LYS A 1022 -23.21 15.95 48.74
CA LYS A 1022 -21.93 15.25 48.50
C LYS A 1022 -21.29 15.71 47.18
N GLU A 1023 -22.06 15.84 46.12
CA GLU A 1023 -21.57 16.32 44.81
C GLU A 1023 -21.10 17.79 44.91
N ASP A 1024 -21.92 18.68 45.50
CA ASP A 1024 -21.57 20.09 45.72
C ASP A 1024 -20.28 20.25 46.53
N MET A 1025 -20.08 19.38 47.53
CA MET A 1025 -18.87 19.39 48.34
C MET A 1025 -17.63 19.04 47.51
N ILE A 1026 -17.72 18.07 46.60
CA ILE A 1026 -16.63 17.68 45.70
C ILE A 1026 -16.27 18.84 44.77
N ASP A 1027 -17.27 19.50 44.18
CA ASP A 1027 -17.07 20.65 43.30
C ASP A 1027 -16.45 21.84 44.03
N LEU A 1028 -16.90 22.12 45.25
CA LEU A 1028 -16.31 23.15 46.11
C LEU A 1028 -14.85 22.83 46.47
N PHE A 1029 -14.52 21.57 46.75
CA PHE A 1029 -13.13 21.18 47.00
C PHE A 1029 -12.24 21.33 45.77
N ASN A 1030 -12.72 20.94 44.58
CA ASN A 1030 -11.97 21.06 43.34
C ASN A 1030 -11.80 22.52 42.89
N SER A 1031 -12.78 23.38 43.20
CA SER A 1031 -12.71 24.82 42.90
C SER A 1031 -11.91 25.64 43.92
N ALA A 1032 -11.67 25.11 45.13
CA ALA A 1032 -10.98 25.81 46.22
C ALA A 1032 -9.62 26.44 45.82
N PRO A 1033 -8.74 25.78 45.03
CA PRO A 1033 -7.49 26.39 44.57
C PRO A 1033 -7.70 27.61 43.67
N PHE A 1034 -8.75 27.61 42.85
CA PHE A 1034 -9.07 28.68 41.90
C PHE A 1034 -9.84 29.84 42.55
N THR A 1035 -10.56 29.55 43.64
CA THR A 1035 -11.33 30.54 44.41
C THR A 1035 -10.55 31.12 45.59
N LYS A 1036 -9.27 30.75 45.75
CA LYS A 1036 -8.36 31.18 46.83
C LYS A 1036 -8.81 30.72 48.23
N CYS A 1037 -9.58 29.65 48.31
CA CYS A 1037 -9.94 29.00 49.58
C CYS A 1037 -8.80 28.06 50.01
N ILE A 1038 -7.84 28.59 50.75
CA ILE A 1038 -6.69 27.82 51.25
C ILE A 1038 -7.04 27.21 52.62
N PRO A 1039 -6.84 25.90 52.84
CA PRO A 1039 -7.04 25.29 54.14
C PRO A 1039 -6.10 25.89 55.19
N LYS A 1040 -6.54 25.96 56.45
CA LYS A 1040 -5.75 26.55 57.52
C LYS A 1040 -4.39 25.80 57.65
N PRO A 1041 -3.25 26.48 57.47
CA PRO A 1041 -1.95 25.83 57.61
C PRO A 1041 -1.73 25.41 59.06
N PRO A 1042 -0.99 24.32 59.32
CA PRO A 1042 -0.65 23.92 60.68
C PRO A 1042 0.16 25.03 61.36
N PHE A 1043 -0.33 25.53 62.50
CA PHE A 1043 0.38 26.49 63.33
C PHE A 1043 1.67 25.84 63.84
N LYS A 1044 2.84 26.46 63.61
CA LYS A 1044 4.06 26.09 64.34
C LYS A 1044 3.84 26.42 65.82
N CYS A 1045 3.76 25.43 66.69
CA CYS A 1045 3.95 25.64 68.12
C CYS A 1045 5.38 26.15 68.34
N GLU A 1046 5.52 27.39 68.79
CA GLU A 1046 6.76 27.88 69.38
C GLU A 1046 7.03 27.07 70.66
N TRP A 1047 8.04 26.22 70.63
CA TRP A 1047 8.69 25.72 71.84
C TRP A 1047 9.86 26.66 72.16
N VAL A 1048 9.77 27.31 73.33
CA VAL A 1048 10.86 28.04 74.00
C VAL A 1048 11.98 27.09 74.38
#